data_AF-A0A2D3W4U3-F1
#
_entry.id   AF-A0A2D3W4U3-F1
#
_cell.length_a   1.000
_cell.length_b   1.000
_cell.length_c   1.000
_cell.angle_alpha   90.00
_cell.angle_beta   90.00
_cell.angle_gamma   90.00
#
_symmetry.space_group_name_H-M   'P 1'
#
loop_
_entity.id
_entity.type
_entity.pdbx_description
1 polymer ?
#
loop_
_entity_poly.entity_id
_entity_poly.type
_entity_poly.pdbx_seq_one_letter_code
_entity_poly.pdbx_strand_id
1 'polypeptide(L)'
;MQTPSLFDYINNTQGIDIKALTYISLFSSAGIGCYGFKQQGFKCIATNEYLEKRIKIQQYNDKCEFDSGYIQGDLSKKEVQDKIYKELENNNTNDLDVLVATPPCQGMSVANHKKNNETKRNSLVVESIKIVNKIKPKFFIFENVRAFLTTICTDIDNTDKPIGDAIELNLAGDYNILSNVINFKEYGSQSSRTRTLVIGVRKDLVNISPYQLFPKEQKAKTLKALIGDLPSLKIMGEIHNEDIYHSYRSFDSKMLPWIKDIKEGESAFDNKDPLKKPHRIVNGKIVYNKNKNGDKYSRWYWNKVAPCIHTRNDILASQSTIHPSDNRVFSIRELMQMMTVPNSFKWSNKDFNTLNNLSIDEKRKYLKQEELNIRHCIGEAVPTKIFEQIASNIKKALKHKVLSINEINRIIQKYNLEDIDTLKYFILDNEYKYDINTLYNIAELSNIKRTETKAYFTREDIVFNVINKLPSFNSKKSLKILEPSVGIGNFLPLLFKKYKDIPNVVLDVIDLDKDSLDILKILLSKIKIPKNFTINFIHTDFLLWESNTTYDLIVGNPPYGKVVNNKALLDKYKLNCKNKDTNNLFSFFIEKAIKLSKYVSLIVPKSLINAPEFNQTRDLLENINLHSITDYGEKAFRGVKIETISFLLDTYKKEKFDKIKIESYITNSLEYQYKDYIFSKEFPYWLIYRNSFFDAIVNKMELDIFESFRDRQITKKHTLSKGKIRVLKSRNIDNNDIKDIEDYDCFINDIDSFVVSKFLNQNNIVLVPNLTYYPRATFLPKNTITDGSVALLKPKNNINVTHKHLEYYSSEEFTEYYKIARNRGTRSLNIDNNSVKFFGLLKENIS
;
A
#
# COMPACT_ATOMS: atom_id res chain seq x y z
N MET A 1 -1.45 -0.52 -56.44
CA MET A 1 -2.13 0.27 -55.40
C MET A 1 -1.57 -0.17 -54.06
N GLN A 2 -0.75 0.66 -53.42
CA GLN A 2 -0.08 0.36 -52.15
C GLN A 2 -1.09 0.44 -51.00
N THR A 3 -1.13 -0.62 -50.19
CA THR A 3 -1.76 -0.69 -48.88
C THR A 3 -1.08 0.29 -47.91
N PRO A 4 -1.82 1.09 -47.12
CA PRO A 4 -1.24 2.02 -46.15
C PRO A 4 -0.60 1.26 -44.99
N SER A 5 0.41 1.89 -44.38
CA SER A 5 1.23 1.30 -43.32
C SER A 5 0.56 1.42 -41.94
N LEU A 6 0.95 0.55 -41.01
CA LEU A 6 0.51 0.53 -39.60
C LEU A 6 0.73 1.86 -38.84
N PHE A 7 1.51 2.79 -39.41
CA PHE A 7 1.71 4.14 -38.87
C PHE A 7 0.51 5.07 -39.08
N ASP A 8 -0.33 4.82 -40.09
CA ASP A 8 -1.44 5.72 -40.44
C ASP A 8 -2.67 5.54 -39.55
N TYR A 9 -2.74 4.45 -38.79
CA TYR A 9 -3.86 4.18 -37.87
C TYR A 9 -3.72 4.89 -36.51
N ILE A 10 -2.58 5.53 -36.21
CA ILE A 10 -2.34 6.22 -34.93
C ILE A 10 -2.85 7.67 -34.95
N ASN A 11 -3.09 8.27 -36.12
CA ASN A 11 -3.43 9.70 -36.23
C ASN A 11 -4.91 10.01 -36.48
N ASN A 12 -5.80 9.01 -36.47
CA ASN A 12 -7.24 9.19 -36.70
C ASN A 12 -8.12 9.09 -35.44
N THR A 13 -7.58 9.42 -34.27
CA THR A 13 -8.40 9.87 -33.13
C THR A 13 -8.37 11.38 -33.06
N GLN A 14 -9.37 12.03 -33.66
CA GLN A 14 -9.65 13.44 -33.42
C GLN A 14 -9.76 13.71 -31.91
N GLY A 15 -8.84 14.53 -31.38
CA GLY A 15 -9.15 15.54 -30.37
C GLY A 15 -9.55 15.10 -28.96
N ILE A 16 -8.95 14.05 -28.38
CA ILE A 16 -8.91 13.94 -26.91
C ILE A 16 -7.52 14.39 -26.48
N ASP A 17 -7.43 15.63 -26.02
CA ASP A 17 -6.23 16.18 -25.41
C ASP A 17 -5.91 15.36 -24.15
N ILE A 18 -4.98 14.40 -24.25
CA ILE A 18 -4.55 13.62 -23.09
C ILE A 18 -3.72 14.56 -22.24
N LYS A 19 -4.37 15.21 -21.26
CA LYS A 19 -3.73 16.07 -20.27
C LYS A 19 -2.43 15.41 -19.79
N ALA A 20 -1.31 16.10 -19.96
CA ALA A 20 -0.01 15.58 -19.57
C ALA A 20 0.01 15.24 -18.07
N LEU A 21 0.53 14.06 -17.73
CA LEU A 21 0.65 13.64 -16.33
C LEU A 21 1.65 14.54 -15.60
N THR A 22 1.38 14.83 -14.34
CA THR A 22 2.09 15.85 -13.56
C THR A 22 2.98 15.23 -12.50
N TYR A 23 4.13 15.86 -12.21
CA TYR A 23 4.95 15.43 -11.08
C TYR A 23 5.68 16.56 -10.36
N ILE A 24 5.96 16.34 -9.08
CA ILE A 24 6.85 17.14 -8.26
C ILE A 24 8.08 16.30 -7.88
N SER A 25 9.26 16.93 -7.84
CA SER A 25 10.52 16.29 -7.47
C SER A 25 11.22 17.03 -6.34
N LEU A 26 11.37 16.37 -5.19
CA LEU A 26 12.05 16.89 -4.01
C LEU A 26 13.47 16.31 -3.91
N PHE A 27 14.44 17.12 -3.49
CA PHE A 27 15.86 16.74 -3.41
C PHE A 27 16.42 16.26 -4.76
N SER A 28 16.06 16.98 -5.81
CA SER A 28 16.12 16.52 -7.20
C SER A 28 17.52 16.41 -7.82
N SER A 29 18.58 16.84 -7.14
CA SER A 29 19.95 16.87 -7.65
C SER A 29 20.02 17.60 -9.00
N ALA A 30 20.81 17.13 -9.97
CA ALA A 30 20.80 17.69 -11.33
C ALA A 30 19.60 17.24 -12.18
N GLY A 31 18.63 16.48 -11.61
CA GLY A 31 17.47 15.98 -12.34
C GLY A 31 17.72 14.74 -13.21
N ILE A 32 18.87 14.06 -13.08
CA ILE A 32 19.25 12.89 -13.87
C ILE A 32 18.18 11.79 -13.82
N GLY A 33 17.78 11.36 -12.61
CA GLY A 33 16.72 10.36 -12.46
C GLY A 33 15.39 10.86 -13.03
N CYS A 34 15.02 12.10 -12.71
CA CYS A 34 13.77 12.72 -13.15
C CYS A 34 13.68 12.89 -14.67
N TYR A 35 14.80 12.89 -15.38
CA TYR A 35 14.81 12.90 -16.84
C TYR A 35 14.03 11.71 -17.41
N GLY A 36 13.93 10.59 -16.69
CA GLY A 36 13.07 9.46 -17.05
C GLY A 36 11.57 9.80 -17.08
N PHE A 37 11.09 10.68 -16.20
CA PHE A 37 9.71 11.18 -16.25
C PHE A 37 9.49 12.08 -17.47
N LYS A 38 10.48 12.94 -17.78
CA LYS A 38 10.45 13.78 -18.99
C LYS A 38 10.40 12.91 -20.26
N GLN A 39 11.19 11.82 -20.33
CA GLN A 39 11.15 10.87 -21.45
C GLN A 39 9.79 10.19 -21.63
N GLN A 40 8.98 10.07 -20.57
CA GLN A 40 7.62 9.51 -20.64
C GLN A 40 6.53 10.57 -20.88
N GLY A 41 6.91 11.85 -21.01
CA GLY A 41 6.01 12.97 -21.29
C GLY A 41 5.31 13.53 -20.05
N PHE A 42 5.88 13.37 -18.85
CA PHE A 42 5.35 14.00 -17.65
C PHE A 42 5.75 15.48 -17.57
N LYS A 43 4.81 16.34 -17.15
CA LYS A 43 5.02 17.76 -16.85
C LYS A 43 5.52 17.92 -15.41
N CYS A 44 6.70 18.52 -15.21
CA CYS A 44 7.19 18.85 -13.88
C CYS A 44 6.55 20.14 -13.40
N ILE A 45 5.74 20.07 -12.35
CA ILE A 45 5.09 21.24 -11.73
C ILE A 45 6.10 22.02 -10.90
N ALA A 46 6.85 21.31 -10.06
CA ALA A 46 7.86 21.91 -9.21
C ALA A 46 9.02 20.95 -8.99
N THR A 47 10.21 21.52 -8.88
CA THR A 47 11.43 20.81 -8.51
C THR A 47 12.12 21.56 -7.39
N ASN A 48 12.51 20.85 -6.34
CA ASN A 48 13.27 21.41 -5.23
C ASN A 48 14.69 20.82 -5.18
N GLU A 49 15.67 21.69 -5.01
CA GLU A 49 17.08 21.34 -4.81
C GLU A 49 17.79 22.47 -4.06
N TYR A 50 18.71 22.12 -3.16
CA TYR A 50 19.41 23.10 -2.33
C TYR A 50 20.49 23.85 -3.10
N LEU A 51 21.22 23.16 -3.99
CA LEU A 51 22.35 23.71 -4.72
C LEU A 51 21.94 24.37 -6.04
N GLU A 52 22.09 25.69 -6.12
CA GLU A 52 21.77 26.50 -7.32
C GLU A 52 22.40 25.96 -8.62
N LYS A 53 23.68 25.55 -8.57
CA LYS A 53 24.38 24.98 -9.74
C LYS A 53 23.71 23.71 -10.31
N ARG A 54 22.93 22.99 -9.50
CA ARG A 54 22.17 21.81 -9.93
C ARG A 54 20.82 22.21 -10.50
N ILE A 55 20.18 23.24 -9.93
CA ILE A 55 18.99 23.87 -10.52
C ILE A 55 19.29 24.37 -11.93
N LYS A 56 20.44 25.02 -12.16
CA LYS A 56 20.88 25.45 -13.49
C LYS A 56 20.96 24.30 -14.50
N ILE A 57 21.48 23.14 -14.09
CA ILE A 57 21.49 21.94 -14.95
C ILE A 57 20.06 21.51 -15.30
N GLN A 58 19.13 21.55 -14.35
CA GLN A 58 17.73 21.23 -14.62
C GLN A 58 17.07 22.24 -15.58
N GLN A 59 17.45 23.52 -15.52
CA GLN A 59 17.01 24.55 -16.47
C GLN A 59 17.53 24.28 -17.87
N TYR A 60 18.80 23.90 -18.04
CA TYR A 60 19.35 23.53 -19.35
C TYR A 60 18.63 22.34 -20.00
N ASN A 61 17.96 21.52 -19.19
CA ASN A 61 17.19 20.37 -19.64
C ASN A 61 15.68 20.64 -19.70
N ASP A 62 15.21 21.88 -19.61
CA ASP A 62 13.79 22.29 -19.63
C ASP A 62 12.92 21.34 -18.79
N LYS A 63 13.36 21.07 -17.56
CA LYS A 63 12.69 20.13 -16.65
C LYS A 63 11.30 20.63 -16.26
N CYS A 64 11.19 21.89 -15.86
CA CYS A 64 9.93 22.56 -15.54
C CYS A 64 9.57 23.50 -16.70
N GLU A 65 8.27 23.67 -16.93
CA GLU A 65 7.76 24.56 -17.98
C GLU A 65 7.95 26.03 -17.64
N PHE A 66 7.79 26.39 -16.36
CA PHE A 66 7.92 27.76 -15.87
C PHE A 66 9.12 27.89 -14.92
N ASP A 67 9.77 29.05 -14.98
CA ASP A 67 10.92 29.37 -14.12
C ASP A 67 10.57 29.31 -12.62
N SER A 68 9.32 29.65 -12.26
CA SER A 68 8.81 29.55 -10.89
C SER A 68 8.81 28.13 -10.33
N GLY A 69 8.81 27.11 -11.20
CA GLY A 69 8.89 25.70 -10.83
C GLY A 69 10.27 25.27 -10.32
N TYR A 70 11.33 26.06 -10.56
CA TYR A 70 12.69 25.77 -10.12
C TYR A 70 12.97 26.35 -8.72
N ILE A 71 12.61 25.59 -7.69
CA ILE A 71 12.62 26.06 -6.30
C ILE A 71 13.95 25.71 -5.63
N GLN A 72 14.88 26.66 -5.63
CA GLN A 72 16.10 26.57 -4.84
C GLN A 72 15.79 26.78 -3.35
N GLY A 73 16.23 25.87 -2.48
CA GLY A 73 16.20 26.12 -1.03
C GLY A 73 16.18 24.86 -0.17
N ASP A 74 16.32 25.08 1.14
CA ASP A 74 16.19 24.05 2.16
C ASP A 74 14.72 23.72 2.40
N LEU A 75 14.32 22.48 2.07
CA LEU A 75 12.94 22.01 2.18
C LEU A 75 12.39 22.03 3.63
N SER A 76 13.26 22.12 4.65
CA SER A 76 12.81 22.30 6.04
C SER A 76 12.22 23.69 6.34
N LYS A 77 12.38 24.65 5.42
CA LYS A 77 11.86 26.01 5.58
C LYS A 77 10.46 26.12 5.01
N LYS A 78 9.54 26.66 5.80
CA LYS A 78 8.14 26.88 5.39
C LYS A 78 8.03 27.69 4.09
N GLU A 79 8.83 28.74 3.92
CA GLU A 79 8.86 29.54 2.68
C GLU A 79 9.15 28.70 1.42
N VAL A 80 10.04 27.71 1.53
CA VAL A 80 10.38 26.81 0.41
C VAL A 80 9.22 25.85 0.13
N GLN A 81 8.55 25.35 1.17
CA GLN A 81 7.36 24.50 1.02
C GLN A 81 6.19 25.28 0.42
N ASP A 82 5.97 26.53 0.84
CA ASP A 82 4.90 27.40 0.35
C ASP A 82 5.08 27.72 -1.14
N LYS A 83 6.31 27.86 -1.64
CA LYS A 83 6.58 27.96 -3.09
C LYS A 83 6.12 26.71 -3.85
N ILE A 84 6.33 25.52 -3.30
CA ILE A 84 5.88 24.26 -3.92
C ILE A 84 4.35 24.21 -3.99
N TYR A 85 3.67 24.59 -2.91
CA TYR A 85 2.20 24.63 -2.88
C TYR A 85 1.65 25.67 -3.85
N LYS A 86 2.27 26.84 -3.93
CA LYS A 86 1.90 27.90 -4.88
C LYS A 86 2.02 27.43 -6.33
N GLU A 87 3.01 26.61 -6.68
CA GLU A 87 3.14 26.09 -8.04
C GLU A 87 2.03 25.10 -8.42
N LEU A 88 1.49 24.34 -7.46
CA LEU A 88 0.28 23.53 -7.69
C LEU A 88 -0.92 24.41 -8.02
N GLU A 89 -1.11 25.50 -7.28
CA GLU A 89 -2.18 26.49 -7.52
C GLU A 89 -2.01 27.19 -8.88
N ASN A 90 -0.81 27.71 -9.17
CA ASN A 90 -0.49 28.40 -10.42
C ASN A 90 -0.74 27.50 -11.65
N ASN A 91 -0.52 26.19 -11.52
CA ASN A 91 -0.75 25.21 -12.59
C ASN A 91 -2.15 24.57 -12.54
N ASN A 92 -3.08 25.07 -11.70
CA ASN A 92 -4.42 24.49 -11.49
C ASN A 92 -4.38 22.96 -11.28
N THR A 93 -3.40 22.49 -10.52
CA THR A 93 -3.14 21.06 -10.27
C THR A 93 -3.67 20.67 -8.91
N ASN A 94 -4.97 20.37 -8.86
CA ASN A 94 -5.65 19.93 -7.64
C ASN A 94 -5.42 18.45 -7.30
N ASP A 95 -4.98 17.65 -8.28
CA ASP A 95 -4.80 16.20 -8.14
C ASP A 95 -3.48 15.79 -8.81
N LEU A 96 -2.38 16.02 -8.09
CA LEU A 96 -1.02 15.72 -8.56
C LEU A 96 -0.85 14.22 -8.83
N ASP A 97 -0.31 13.85 -9.99
CA ASP A 97 -0.13 12.43 -10.31
C ASP A 97 1.03 11.81 -9.52
N VAL A 98 2.21 12.44 -9.48
CA VAL A 98 3.39 11.84 -8.84
C VAL A 98 4.17 12.81 -7.98
N LEU A 99 4.55 12.38 -6.78
CA LEU A 99 5.59 13.05 -5.99
C LEU A 99 6.79 12.12 -5.81
N VAL A 100 7.97 12.57 -6.24
CA VAL A 100 9.23 11.85 -6.07
C VAL A 100 10.09 12.56 -5.03
N ALA A 101 10.63 11.85 -4.05
CA ALA A 101 11.60 12.40 -3.11
C ALA A 101 12.83 11.49 -2.96
N THR A 102 14.02 12.10 -3.01
CA THR A 102 15.31 11.42 -2.79
C THR A 102 16.10 12.10 -1.67
N PRO A 103 15.57 12.10 -0.43
CA PRO A 103 16.14 12.89 0.67
C PRO A 103 17.58 12.46 1.01
N PRO A 104 18.48 13.41 1.32
CA PRO A 104 19.89 13.13 1.53
C PRO A 104 20.13 12.26 2.77
N CYS A 105 21.11 11.37 2.66
CA CYS A 105 21.35 10.26 3.60
C CYS A 105 22.60 10.45 4.50
N GLN A 106 23.03 11.69 4.76
CA GLN A 106 24.35 11.95 5.38
C GLN A 106 24.51 11.40 6.81
N GLY A 107 23.46 10.87 7.45
CA GLY A 107 23.51 10.14 8.73
C GLY A 107 23.43 8.60 8.64
N MET A 108 23.02 8.01 7.50
CA MET A 108 22.62 6.59 7.43
C MET A 108 23.57 5.67 6.65
N SER A 109 24.71 6.20 6.17
CA SER A 109 25.70 5.37 5.49
C SER A 109 26.58 4.63 6.49
N VAL A 110 26.86 3.33 6.24
CA VAL A 110 27.72 2.45 7.06
C VAL A 110 29.06 3.09 7.45
N ALA A 111 29.60 4.00 6.62
CA ALA A 111 30.86 4.70 6.87
C ALA A 111 30.79 5.84 7.91
N ASN A 112 29.61 6.31 8.32
CA ASN A 112 29.41 7.54 9.10
C ASN A 112 28.68 7.37 10.45
N HIS A 113 28.44 6.14 10.93
CA HIS A 113 27.75 5.80 12.20
C HIS A 113 28.40 6.34 13.51
N LYS A 114 29.29 7.34 13.45
CA LYS A 114 30.08 7.84 14.60
C LYS A 114 29.95 9.35 14.85
N LYS A 115 28.85 10.02 14.46
CA LYS A 115 28.69 11.46 14.76
C LYS A 115 27.35 11.76 15.44
N ASN A 116 27.42 12.37 16.63
CA ASN A 116 26.33 12.70 17.57
C ASN A 116 25.26 13.71 17.06
N ASN A 117 24.97 13.79 15.76
CA ASN A 117 24.04 14.78 15.17
C ASN A 117 23.12 14.15 14.09
N GLU A 118 22.78 12.87 14.24
CA GLU A 118 21.98 12.09 13.27
C GLU A 118 20.50 12.51 13.23
N THR A 119 19.93 12.90 14.38
CA THR A 119 18.51 13.26 14.53
C THR A 119 18.09 14.43 13.62
N LYS A 120 18.95 15.45 13.48
CA LYS A 120 18.71 16.61 12.60
C LYS A 120 18.73 16.26 11.11
N ARG A 121 19.41 15.19 10.68
CA ARG A 121 19.56 14.80 9.27
C ARG A 121 18.42 13.93 8.76
N ASN A 122 17.83 13.12 9.63
CA ASN A 122 16.65 12.32 9.28
C ASN A 122 15.36 13.16 9.22
N SER A 123 15.41 14.43 9.68
CA SER A 123 14.31 15.40 9.58
C SER A 123 13.78 15.60 8.14
N LEU A 124 14.64 15.58 7.12
CA LEU A 124 14.23 15.83 5.73
C LEU A 124 13.35 14.71 5.14
N VAL A 125 13.47 13.49 5.68
CA VAL A 125 12.56 12.39 5.34
C VAL A 125 11.17 12.69 5.90
N VAL A 126 11.10 13.19 7.13
CA VAL A 126 9.85 13.58 7.78
C VAL A 126 9.20 14.76 7.07
N GLU A 127 9.98 15.74 6.59
CA GLU A 127 9.46 16.80 5.72
C GLU A 127 8.87 16.24 4.42
N SER A 128 9.47 15.19 3.84
CA SER A 128 8.90 14.51 2.66
C SER A 128 7.55 13.86 3.00
N ILE A 129 7.44 13.21 4.16
CA ILE A 129 6.19 12.60 4.66
C ILE A 129 5.11 13.69 4.84
N LYS A 130 5.44 14.81 5.49
CA LYS A 130 4.51 15.95 5.68
C LYS A 130 4.00 16.49 4.35
N ILE A 131 4.88 16.65 3.36
CA ILE A 131 4.50 17.15 2.04
C ILE A 131 3.59 16.15 1.32
N VAL A 132 3.89 14.85 1.35
CA VAL A 132 3.01 13.81 0.77
C VAL A 132 1.64 13.81 1.46
N ASN A 133 1.59 13.90 2.78
CA ASN A 133 0.34 13.93 3.55
C ASN A 133 -0.50 15.18 3.24
N LYS A 134 0.15 16.33 2.99
CA LYS A 134 -0.54 17.58 2.64
C LYS A 134 -1.01 17.62 1.18
N ILE A 135 -0.16 17.22 0.22
CA ILE A 135 -0.48 17.28 -1.22
C ILE A 135 -1.41 16.13 -1.64
N LYS A 136 -1.30 14.98 -0.96
CA LYS A 136 -2.01 13.74 -1.29
C LYS A 136 -1.91 13.32 -2.78
N PRO A 137 -0.70 13.23 -3.37
CA PRO A 137 -0.56 12.81 -4.77
C PRO A 137 -1.18 11.42 -5.04
N LYS A 138 -1.54 11.11 -6.29
CA LYS A 138 -1.96 9.75 -6.68
C LYS A 138 -0.90 8.70 -6.36
N PHE A 139 0.36 9.05 -6.61
CA PHE A 139 1.51 8.21 -6.36
C PHE A 139 2.62 8.98 -5.63
N PHE A 140 3.27 8.34 -4.68
CA PHE A 140 4.55 8.83 -4.15
C PHE A 140 5.66 7.81 -4.33
N ILE A 141 6.88 8.29 -4.53
CA ILE A 141 8.08 7.46 -4.70
C ILE A 141 9.18 8.02 -3.81
N PHE A 142 9.63 7.23 -2.84
CA PHE A 142 10.85 7.51 -2.10
C PHE A 142 11.96 6.56 -2.53
N GLU A 143 13.12 7.12 -2.86
CA GLU A 143 14.34 6.34 -3.11
C GLU A 143 15.41 6.75 -2.10
N ASN A 144 16.09 5.74 -1.53
CA ASN A 144 17.20 5.97 -0.62
C ASN A 144 18.11 4.73 -0.45
N VAL A 145 19.13 4.82 0.39
CA VAL A 145 20.08 3.73 0.65
C VAL A 145 19.42 2.51 1.29
N ARG A 146 20.11 1.36 1.26
CA ARG A 146 19.64 0.08 1.82
C ARG A 146 19.17 0.16 3.28
N ALA A 147 19.84 0.94 4.12
CA ALA A 147 19.53 1.08 5.55
C ALA A 147 18.35 2.04 5.86
N PHE A 148 17.70 2.58 4.83
CA PHE A 148 16.70 3.64 4.95
C PHE A 148 15.57 3.33 5.94
N LEU A 149 14.85 2.23 5.75
CA LEU A 149 13.64 1.93 6.54
C LEU A 149 13.95 1.65 8.02
N THR A 150 15.16 1.15 8.31
CA THR A 150 15.58 0.79 9.67
C THR A 150 16.26 1.93 10.42
N THR A 151 16.53 3.05 9.75
CA THR A 151 17.17 4.21 10.38
C THR A 151 16.15 4.95 11.24
N ILE A 152 16.56 5.38 12.43
CA ILE A 152 15.68 6.09 13.39
C ILE A 152 15.52 7.56 13.00
N CYS A 153 14.29 8.06 12.97
CA CYS A 153 13.97 9.48 12.84
C CYS A 153 13.01 9.91 13.95
N THR A 154 13.06 11.20 14.32
CA THR A 154 12.02 11.83 15.13
C THR A 154 10.85 12.17 14.21
N ASP A 155 9.74 11.43 14.37
CA ASP A 155 8.55 11.55 13.53
C ASP A 155 7.73 12.82 13.83
N ILE A 156 6.63 13.04 13.11
CA ILE A 156 5.71 14.19 13.23
C ILE A 156 5.15 14.33 14.66
N ASP A 157 4.99 13.21 15.38
CA ASP A 157 4.55 13.16 16.77
C ASP A 157 5.70 13.37 17.80
N ASN A 158 6.89 13.77 17.34
CA ASN A 158 8.10 13.94 18.14
C ASN A 158 8.62 12.65 18.81
N THR A 159 8.21 11.47 18.33
CA THR A 159 8.70 10.19 18.84
C THR A 159 9.75 9.60 17.90
N ASP A 160 10.84 9.10 18.46
CA ASP A 160 11.89 8.41 17.71
C ASP A 160 11.43 7.01 17.30
N LYS A 161 11.44 6.74 15.99
CA LYS A 161 11.06 5.43 15.43
C LYS A 161 11.76 5.18 14.09
N PRO A 162 11.82 3.92 13.61
CA PRO A 162 12.30 3.63 12.27
C PRO A 162 11.55 4.43 11.20
N ILE A 163 12.25 4.93 10.18
CA ILE A 163 11.64 5.66 9.05
C ILE A 163 10.54 4.82 8.38
N GLY A 164 10.71 3.50 8.28
CA GLY A 164 9.67 2.63 7.73
C GLY A 164 8.36 2.72 8.52
N ASP A 165 8.45 2.77 9.86
CA ASP A 165 7.28 2.93 10.73
C ASP A 165 6.68 4.33 10.62
N ALA A 166 7.51 5.37 10.51
CA ALA A 166 7.04 6.74 10.28
C ALA A 166 6.29 6.87 8.94
N ILE A 167 6.79 6.26 7.87
CA ILE A 167 6.08 6.22 6.57
C ILE A 167 4.74 5.50 6.71
N GLU A 168 4.71 4.33 7.34
CA GLU A 168 3.50 3.53 7.51
C GLU A 168 2.45 4.26 8.37
N LEU A 169 2.82 4.77 9.54
CA LEU A 169 1.90 5.43 10.47
C LEU A 169 1.28 6.70 9.89
N ASN A 170 2.05 7.48 9.12
CA ASN A 170 1.59 8.76 8.60
C ASN A 170 0.94 8.66 7.22
N LEU A 171 1.27 7.64 6.40
CA LEU A 171 0.82 7.58 5.00
C LEU A 171 -0.03 6.34 4.68
N ALA A 172 0.12 5.20 5.39
CA ALA A 172 -0.61 3.99 5.02
C ALA A 172 -2.13 4.12 5.23
N GLY A 173 -2.58 5.10 6.02
CA GLY A 173 -3.99 5.46 6.14
C GLY A 173 -4.63 5.81 4.79
N ASP A 174 -3.94 6.62 3.99
CA ASP A 174 -4.38 7.10 2.67
C ASP A 174 -3.80 6.30 1.49
N TYR A 175 -2.74 5.51 1.70
CA TYR A 175 -1.99 4.83 0.64
C TYR A 175 -1.80 3.34 0.87
N ASN A 176 -1.81 2.57 -0.21
CA ASN A 176 -1.21 1.25 -0.29
C ASN A 176 0.28 1.41 -0.57
N ILE A 177 1.15 0.94 0.33
CA ILE A 177 2.61 1.19 0.28
C ILE A 177 3.36 -0.13 0.09
N LEU A 178 4.30 -0.15 -0.87
CA LEU A 178 5.25 -1.25 -1.06
C LEU A 178 6.69 -0.73 -0.98
N SER A 179 7.49 -1.36 -0.13
CA SER A 179 8.90 -1.03 0.04
C SER A 179 9.80 -2.23 -0.20
N ASN A 180 10.78 -2.11 -1.10
CA ASN A 180 11.76 -3.18 -1.38
C ASN A 180 13.18 -2.65 -1.47
N VAL A 181 14.13 -3.45 -0.97
CA VAL A 181 15.56 -3.25 -1.23
C VAL A 181 15.92 -4.01 -2.51
N ILE A 182 16.28 -3.29 -3.56
CA ILE A 182 16.60 -3.87 -4.88
C ILE A 182 17.97 -3.39 -5.37
N ASN A 183 18.66 -4.22 -6.16
CA ASN A 183 19.84 -3.77 -6.88
C ASN A 183 19.44 -3.30 -8.27
N PHE A 184 19.58 -2.00 -8.57
CA PHE A 184 19.14 -1.43 -9.83
C PHE A 184 19.76 -2.08 -11.08
N LYS A 185 20.90 -2.78 -10.99
CA LYS A 185 21.46 -3.55 -12.11
C LYS A 185 20.55 -4.68 -12.59
N GLU A 186 19.68 -5.18 -11.72
CA GLU A 186 18.69 -6.21 -12.05
C GLU A 186 17.45 -5.61 -12.70
N TYR A 187 17.36 -4.28 -12.80
CA TYR A 187 16.18 -3.54 -13.26
C TYR A 187 16.56 -2.52 -14.34
N GLY A 188 17.56 -2.82 -15.17
CA GLY A 188 17.93 -2.02 -16.34
C GLY A 188 19.00 -0.94 -16.13
N SER A 189 19.44 -0.68 -14.88
CA SER A 189 20.68 0.08 -14.66
C SER A 189 21.88 -0.71 -15.17
N GLN A 190 22.92 -0.02 -15.63
CA GLN A 190 24.16 -0.64 -16.12
C GLN A 190 25.27 -0.67 -15.05
N SER A 191 24.94 -0.26 -13.82
CA SER A 191 25.82 -0.26 -12.65
C SER A 191 25.14 -0.92 -11.45
N SER A 192 25.94 -1.62 -10.63
CA SER A 192 25.48 -2.21 -9.38
C SER A 192 25.17 -1.14 -8.35
N ARG A 193 23.90 -1.01 -7.94
CA ARG A 193 23.47 -0.01 -6.96
C ARG A 193 22.28 -0.53 -6.16
N THR A 194 22.53 -0.94 -4.92
CA THR A 194 21.47 -1.40 -4.01
C THR A 194 20.80 -0.22 -3.32
N ARG A 195 19.49 -0.11 -3.46
CA ARG A 195 18.66 0.98 -2.95
C ARG A 195 17.33 0.47 -2.44
N THR A 196 16.78 1.18 -1.48
CA THR A 196 15.41 1.01 -1.03
C THR A 196 14.52 1.88 -1.90
N LEU A 197 13.51 1.27 -2.49
CA LEU A 197 12.46 1.95 -3.23
C LEU A 197 11.14 1.75 -2.48
N VAL A 198 10.47 2.86 -2.15
CA VAL A 198 9.15 2.88 -1.52
C VAL A 198 8.18 3.53 -2.50
N ILE A 199 7.14 2.81 -2.89
CA ILE A 199 6.08 3.30 -3.78
C ILE A 199 4.75 3.24 -3.04
N GLY A 200 4.07 4.38 -2.97
CA GLY A 200 2.70 4.47 -2.49
C GLY A 200 1.71 4.71 -3.62
N VAL A 201 0.55 4.05 -3.54
CA VAL A 201 -0.61 4.27 -4.41
C VAL A 201 -1.78 4.71 -3.55
N ARG A 202 -2.38 5.86 -3.86
CA ARG A 202 -3.52 6.39 -3.09
C ARG A 202 -4.70 5.41 -3.16
N LYS A 203 -5.37 5.15 -2.04
CA LYS A 203 -6.36 4.07 -1.91
C LYS A 203 -7.66 4.26 -2.71
N ASP A 204 -7.92 5.47 -3.21
CA ASP A 204 -9.01 5.73 -4.15
C ASP A 204 -8.74 5.13 -5.55
N LEU A 205 -7.48 4.83 -5.88
CA LEU A 205 -7.08 4.15 -7.12
C LEU A 205 -7.22 2.63 -7.00
N VAL A 206 -8.46 2.16 -6.86
CA VAL A 206 -8.81 0.78 -6.46
C VAL A 206 -8.30 -0.37 -7.35
N ASN A 207 -7.86 -0.10 -8.57
CA ASN A 207 -7.35 -1.12 -9.50
C ASN A 207 -5.85 -1.00 -9.77
N ILE A 208 -5.17 -0.16 -8.99
CA ILE A 208 -3.74 0.06 -9.12
C ILE A 208 -3.07 -0.41 -7.83
N SER A 209 -2.21 -1.42 -7.95
CA SER A 209 -1.37 -1.88 -6.86
C SER A 209 0.06 -1.35 -7.02
N PRO A 210 0.80 -1.09 -5.92
CA PRO A 210 2.20 -0.68 -6.01
C PRO A 210 3.08 -1.64 -6.82
N TYR A 211 2.76 -2.95 -6.85
CA TYR A 211 3.48 -3.93 -7.65
C TYR A 211 3.47 -3.64 -9.15
N GLN A 212 2.40 -3.04 -9.68
CA GLN A 212 2.34 -2.68 -11.10
C GLN A 212 3.29 -1.55 -11.46
N LEU A 213 3.67 -0.73 -10.48
CA LEU A 213 4.51 0.45 -10.67
C LEU A 213 6.00 0.16 -10.54
N PHE A 214 6.37 -0.92 -9.84
CA PHE A 214 7.77 -1.31 -9.65
C PHE A 214 8.50 -1.56 -10.99
N PRO A 215 9.79 -1.17 -11.11
CA PRO A 215 10.59 -1.47 -12.30
C PRO A 215 10.60 -2.96 -12.64
N LYS A 216 10.72 -3.29 -13.94
CA LYS A 216 10.77 -4.68 -14.39
C LYS A 216 12.20 -5.20 -14.38
N GLU A 217 12.37 -6.49 -14.08
CA GLU A 217 13.68 -7.12 -14.11
C GLU A 217 14.25 -7.14 -15.54
N GLN A 218 15.49 -6.70 -15.69
CA GLN A 218 16.24 -6.65 -16.95
C GLN A 218 17.72 -6.90 -16.66
N LYS A 219 18.35 -7.78 -17.45
CA LYS A 219 19.76 -8.12 -17.28
C LYS A 219 20.66 -6.94 -17.68
N ALA A 220 21.52 -6.49 -16.76
CA ALA A 220 22.57 -5.53 -17.07
C ALA A 220 23.61 -6.09 -18.05
N LYS A 221 24.18 -5.20 -18.87
CA LYS A 221 25.33 -5.50 -19.73
C LYS A 221 26.59 -5.69 -18.88
N THR A 222 27.54 -6.44 -19.42
CA THR A 222 28.92 -6.42 -18.91
C THR A 222 29.54 -5.06 -19.20
N LEU A 223 30.57 -4.67 -18.44
CA LEU A 223 31.28 -3.42 -18.67
C LEU A 223 31.86 -3.36 -20.08
N LYS A 224 32.38 -4.48 -20.60
CA LYS A 224 32.89 -4.57 -21.97
C LYS A 224 31.81 -4.29 -23.02
N ALA A 225 30.62 -4.86 -22.87
CA ALA A 225 29.50 -4.61 -23.79
C ALA A 225 28.87 -3.21 -23.62
N LEU A 226 29.22 -2.49 -22.55
CA LEU A 226 28.74 -1.15 -22.29
C LEU A 226 29.69 -0.09 -22.87
N ILE A 227 30.96 -0.13 -22.48
CA ILE A 227 31.94 0.93 -22.78
C ILE A 227 33.11 0.45 -23.64
N GLY A 228 33.18 -0.83 -24.01
CA GLY A 228 34.36 -1.42 -24.67
C GLY A 228 34.66 -0.88 -26.07
N ASP A 229 33.66 -0.25 -26.71
CA ASP A 229 33.81 0.40 -28.02
C ASP A 229 34.30 1.86 -27.90
N LEU A 230 34.42 2.40 -26.68
CA LEU A 230 34.98 3.74 -26.48
C LEU A 230 36.49 3.73 -26.68
N PRO A 231 37.07 4.78 -27.30
CA PRO A 231 38.52 4.92 -27.46
C PRO A 231 39.27 4.85 -26.12
N SER A 232 40.51 4.36 -26.15
CA SER A 232 41.37 4.36 -24.96
C SER A 232 41.87 5.77 -24.68
N LEU A 233 41.88 6.18 -23.40
CA LEU A 233 42.49 7.44 -22.95
C LEU A 233 43.77 7.09 -22.17
N LYS A 234 44.92 7.47 -22.70
CA LYS A 234 46.26 7.08 -22.20
C LYS A 234 47.07 8.25 -21.65
N ILE A 235 46.73 9.48 -22.03
CA ILE A 235 47.46 10.68 -21.63
C ILE A 235 46.84 11.25 -20.34
N MET A 236 47.68 11.65 -19.38
CA MET A 236 47.19 12.20 -18.10
C MET A 236 46.28 13.41 -18.31
N GLY A 237 45.01 13.30 -17.91
CA GLY A 237 44.02 14.37 -18.09
C GLY A 237 43.51 14.51 -19.52
N GLU A 238 43.58 13.45 -20.34
CA GLU A 238 43.15 13.45 -21.73
C GLU A 238 41.66 13.77 -21.88
N ILE A 239 41.35 14.47 -22.97
CA ILE A 239 40.01 14.83 -23.41
C ILE A 239 39.90 14.33 -24.85
N HIS A 240 38.93 13.47 -25.13
CA HIS A 240 38.70 12.98 -26.49
C HIS A 240 38.31 14.14 -27.43
N ASN A 241 38.79 14.08 -28.67
CA ASN A 241 38.60 15.15 -29.65
C ASN A 241 37.12 15.38 -29.99
N GLU A 242 36.35 14.31 -30.11
CA GLU A 242 34.94 14.33 -30.54
C GLU A 242 33.94 14.18 -29.38
N ASP A 243 34.42 13.98 -28.15
CA ASP A 243 33.54 13.86 -26.97
C ASP A 243 34.21 14.45 -25.74
N ILE A 244 33.87 15.70 -25.42
CA ILE A 244 34.36 16.44 -24.26
C ILE A 244 34.11 15.69 -22.94
N TYR A 245 33.04 14.88 -22.86
CA TYR A 245 32.73 14.09 -21.66
C TYR A 245 33.49 12.76 -21.64
N HIS A 246 34.06 12.31 -22.75
CA HIS A 246 35.05 11.23 -22.73
C HIS A 246 36.42 11.79 -22.33
N SER A 247 36.48 12.21 -21.07
CA SER A 247 37.63 12.83 -20.41
C SER A 247 37.73 12.37 -18.96
N TYR A 248 38.94 12.37 -18.42
CA TYR A 248 39.18 11.97 -17.04
C TYR A 248 40.07 12.96 -16.28
N ARG A 249 39.85 13.05 -14.96
CA ARG A 249 40.60 13.95 -14.09
C ARG A 249 42.05 13.49 -13.93
N SER A 250 42.99 14.41 -14.05
CA SER A 250 44.38 14.15 -13.69
C SER A 250 44.53 13.84 -12.18
N PHE A 251 45.49 12.99 -11.87
CA PHE A 251 45.90 12.68 -10.51
C PHE A 251 47.41 12.90 -10.37
N ASP A 252 47.90 12.93 -9.12
CA ASP A 252 49.31 13.13 -8.82
C ASP A 252 50.16 12.06 -9.53
N SER A 253 51.13 12.49 -10.34
CA SER A 253 51.94 11.62 -11.20
C SER A 253 52.69 10.54 -10.40
N LYS A 254 52.99 10.78 -9.11
CA LYS A 254 53.59 9.77 -8.22
C LYS A 254 52.70 8.56 -7.98
N MET A 255 51.40 8.66 -8.26
CA MET A 255 50.44 7.56 -8.12
C MET A 255 50.38 6.68 -9.36
N LEU A 256 50.93 7.12 -10.50
CA LEU A 256 50.90 6.34 -11.74
C LEU A 256 51.60 4.96 -11.59
N PRO A 257 52.79 4.86 -10.96
CA PRO A 257 53.42 3.56 -10.72
C PRO A 257 52.58 2.58 -9.89
N TRP A 258 51.62 3.07 -9.09
CA TRP A 258 50.78 2.22 -8.25
C TRP A 258 49.81 1.37 -9.07
N ILE A 259 49.35 1.90 -10.21
CA ILE A 259 48.28 1.29 -11.02
C ILE A 259 48.77 0.84 -12.41
N LYS A 260 49.99 1.22 -12.80
CA LYS A 260 50.52 0.95 -14.15
C LYS A 260 50.63 -0.54 -14.46
N ASP A 261 51.11 -1.32 -13.49
CA ASP A 261 51.47 -2.72 -13.70
C ASP A 261 50.41 -3.71 -13.18
N ILE A 262 49.37 -3.22 -12.49
CA ILE A 262 48.28 -4.06 -12.00
C ILE A 262 47.34 -4.41 -13.16
N LYS A 263 46.84 -5.64 -13.18
CA LYS A 263 45.90 -6.16 -14.17
C LYS A 263 44.45 -6.02 -13.71
N GLU A 264 43.51 -6.37 -14.58
CA GLU A 264 42.10 -6.47 -14.28
C GLU A 264 41.85 -7.20 -12.94
N GLY A 265 41.14 -6.56 -12.00
CA GLY A 265 40.82 -7.13 -10.70
C GLY A 265 41.94 -7.05 -9.64
N GLU A 266 43.15 -6.68 -10.00
CA GLU A 266 44.27 -6.55 -9.06
C GLU A 266 44.22 -5.22 -8.30
N SER A 267 44.79 -5.21 -7.08
CA SER A 267 44.88 -4.03 -6.23
C SER A 267 46.32 -3.51 -6.14
N ALA A 268 46.48 -2.19 -6.14
CA ALA A 268 47.77 -1.56 -5.91
C ALA A 268 48.37 -1.87 -4.52
N PHE A 269 47.55 -2.30 -3.55
CA PHE A 269 48.03 -2.73 -2.23
C PHE A 269 48.83 -4.04 -2.27
N ASP A 270 48.61 -4.87 -3.30
CA ASP A 270 49.22 -6.19 -3.47
C ASP A 270 50.54 -6.14 -4.25
N ASN A 271 50.99 -4.94 -4.63
CA ASN A 271 52.28 -4.74 -5.28
C ASN A 271 53.42 -5.32 -4.43
N LYS A 272 54.34 -6.08 -5.06
CA LYS A 272 55.53 -6.63 -4.38
C LYS A 272 56.52 -5.52 -3.99
N ASP A 273 56.66 -4.52 -4.85
CA ASP A 273 57.48 -3.33 -4.61
C ASP A 273 56.78 -2.39 -3.61
N PRO A 274 57.36 -2.13 -2.43
CA PRO A 274 56.78 -1.21 -1.44
C PRO A 274 56.56 0.21 -1.97
N LEU A 275 57.40 0.69 -2.90
CA LEU A 275 57.26 2.02 -3.49
C LEU A 275 56.06 2.14 -4.44
N LYS A 276 55.55 1.00 -4.94
CA LYS A 276 54.34 0.92 -5.77
C LYS A 276 53.06 0.74 -4.95
N LYS A 277 53.15 0.62 -3.63
CA LYS A 277 51.96 0.58 -2.76
C LYS A 277 51.44 1.99 -2.52
N PRO A 278 50.11 2.21 -2.47
CA PRO A 278 49.54 3.53 -2.16
C PRO A 278 50.04 4.06 -0.81
N HIS A 279 50.72 5.20 -0.83
CA HIS A 279 51.34 5.78 0.37
C HIS A 279 51.31 7.31 0.36
N ARG A 280 51.63 7.90 1.51
CA ARG A 280 51.86 9.33 1.71
C ARG A 280 53.23 9.53 2.35
N ILE A 281 53.84 10.68 2.09
CA ILE A 281 55.07 11.09 2.77
C ILE A 281 54.66 12.08 3.85
N VAL A 282 54.92 11.74 5.12
CA VAL A 282 54.66 12.61 6.28
C VAL A 282 55.97 12.76 7.03
N ASN A 283 56.50 13.98 7.13
CA ASN A 283 57.79 14.28 7.77
C ASN A 283 58.95 13.41 7.22
N GLY A 284 59.03 13.25 5.90
CA GLY A 284 60.05 12.42 5.24
C GLY A 284 59.86 10.91 5.38
N LYS A 285 58.85 10.43 6.11
CA LYS A 285 58.57 9.00 6.30
C LYS A 285 57.40 8.53 5.44
N ILE A 286 57.52 7.32 4.89
CA ILE A 286 56.46 6.66 4.13
C ILE A 286 55.39 6.14 5.10
N VAL A 287 54.15 6.57 4.88
CA VAL A 287 52.95 6.10 5.59
C VAL A 287 52.01 5.47 4.57
N TYR A 288 51.86 4.15 4.62
CA TYR A 288 50.96 3.42 3.72
C TYR A 288 49.50 3.76 3.97
N ASN A 289 48.74 3.91 2.89
CA ASN A 289 47.29 4.09 2.97
C ASN A 289 46.64 2.80 3.50
N LYS A 290 45.49 2.93 4.18
CA LYS A 290 44.75 1.77 4.69
C LYS A 290 43.67 1.33 3.70
N ASN A 291 43.68 0.05 3.31
CA ASN A 291 42.61 -0.55 2.52
C ASN A 291 41.39 -0.91 3.39
N LYS A 292 40.69 0.09 3.93
CA LYS A 292 39.53 -0.14 4.81
C LYS A 292 38.29 -0.71 4.09
N ASN A 293 38.18 -0.54 2.78
CA ASN A 293 36.97 -0.84 2.02
C ASN A 293 37.16 -1.94 0.93
N GLY A 294 38.33 -2.59 0.89
CA GLY A 294 38.62 -3.73 0.02
C GLY A 294 38.97 -3.41 -1.44
N ASP A 295 38.34 -2.40 -2.04
CA ASP A 295 38.36 -2.14 -3.50
C ASP A 295 38.96 -0.78 -3.90
N LYS A 296 39.72 -0.16 -3.01
CA LYS A 296 40.44 1.08 -3.31
C LYS A 296 41.69 0.77 -4.12
N TYR A 297 42.00 1.63 -5.08
CA TYR A 297 43.16 1.45 -5.96
C TYR A 297 43.18 0.10 -6.69
N SER A 298 42.02 -0.45 -7.01
CA SER A 298 41.87 -1.70 -7.75
C SER A 298 41.25 -1.47 -9.13
N ARG A 299 41.71 -2.21 -10.14
CA ARG A 299 41.11 -2.20 -11.48
C ARG A 299 39.80 -2.96 -11.48
N TRP A 300 38.79 -2.40 -12.15
CA TRP A 300 37.53 -3.11 -12.34
C TRP A 300 37.62 -4.21 -13.41
N TYR A 301 36.58 -5.03 -13.51
CA TYR A 301 36.50 -6.17 -14.42
C TYR A 301 35.73 -5.84 -15.71
N TRP A 302 36.22 -6.31 -16.85
CA TRP A 302 35.55 -6.19 -18.15
C TRP A 302 34.32 -7.09 -18.25
N ASN A 303 34.41 -8.30 -17.70
CA ASN A 303 33.38 -9.33 -17.81
C ASN A 303 32.29 -9.24 -16.72
N LYS A 304 32.37 -8.25 -15.82
CA LYS A 304 31.34 -7.98 -14.79
C LYS A 304 30.51 -6.75 -15.16
N VAL A 305 29.36 -6.60 -14.49
CA VAL A 305 28.58 -5.36 -14.52
C VAL A 305 29.39 -4.22 -13.90
N ALA A 306 29.16 -2.98 -14.34
CA ALA A 306 29.86 -1.82 -13.79
C ALA A 306 29.67 -1.67 -12.27
N PRO A 307 30.65 -1.09 -11.56
CA PRO A 307 30.60 -0.96 -10.10
C PRO A 307 29.56 0.07 -9.66
N CYS A 308 29.34 0.18 -8.34
CA CYS A 308 28.56 1.27 -7.79
C CYS A 308 29.28 2.60 -8.02
N ILE A 309 28.57 3.58 -8.59
CA ILE A 309 29.14 4.90 -8.83
C ILE A 309 28.98 5.76 -7.58
N HIS A 310 30.12 6.15 -7.00
CA HIS A 310 30.21 7.03 -5.83
C HIS A 310 30.40 8.49 -6.26
N THR A 311 30.21 9.43 -5.33
CA THR A 311 30.37 10.87 -5.60
C THR A 311 31.80 11.23 -5.97
N ARG A 312 32.78 10.69 -5.25
CA ARG A 312 34.21 10.83 -5.56
C ARG A 312 34.69 9.79 -6.56
N ASN A 313 34.04 9.73 -7.73
CA ASN A 313 34.49 8.89 -8.84
C ASN A 313 35.68 9.49 -9.62
N ASP A 314 36.18 10.66 -9.19
CA ASP A 314 37.27 11.41 -9.79
C ASP A 314 38.67 11.01 -9.28
N ILE A 315 38.77 10.17 -8.25
CA ILE A 315 40.03 9.85 -7.57
C ILE A 315 40.27 8.33 -7.47
N LEU A 316 41.52 7.92 -7.66
CA LEU A 316 41.97 6.51 -7.54
C LEU A 316 41.72 5.91 -6.14
N ALA A 317 41.72 6.77 -5.11
CA ALA A 317 41.53 6.37 -3.71
C ALA A 317 40.09 5.97 -3.36
N SER A 318 39.16 6.21 -4.29
CA SER A 318 37.76 5.86 -4.15
C SER A 318 37.50 4.46 -4.70
N GLN A 319 36.39 3.90 -4.26
CA GLN A 319 36.01 2.50 -4.48
C GLN A 319 35.74 2.22 -5.95
N SER A 320 36.40 1.21 -6.52
CA SER A 320 36.09 0.68 -7.85
C SER A 320 36.07 1.72 -8.98
N THR A 321 36.99 2.69 -8.94
CA THR A 321 37.02 3.82 -9.88
C THR A 321 37.96 3.65 -11.07
N ILE A 322 38.88 2.67 -11.00
CA ILE A 322 39.97 2.51 -11.97
C ILE A 322 39.50 1.67 -13.16
N HIS A 323 39.79 2.17 -14.35
CA HIS A 323 39.46 1.50 -15.61
C HIS A 323 40.13 0.12 -15.71
N PRO A 324 39.49 -0.90 -16.35
CA PRO A 324 40.05 -2.25 -16.41
C PRO A 324 41.43 -2.37 -17.11
N SER A 325 41.74 -1.49 -18.05
CA SER A 325 43.01 -1.49 -18.83
C SER A 325 43.81 -0.19 -18.70
N ASP A 326 43.19 0.95 -18.98
CA ASP A 326 43.83 2.26 -19.00
C ASP A 326 44.26 2.75 -17.60
N ASN A 327 45.38 3.47 -17.50
CA ASN A 327 45.94 3.99 -16.25
C ASN A 327 45.20 5.24 -15.73
N ARG A 328 43.89 5.11 -15.52
CA ARG A 328 43.00 6.23 -15.20
C ARG A 328 41.77 5.79 -14.41
N VAL A 329 41.05 6.78 -13.89
CA VAL A 329 39.66 6.59 -13.48
C VAL A 329 38.72 6.54 -14.69
N PHE A 330 37.49 6.09 -14.47
CA PHE A 330 36.44 6.22 -15.49
C PHE A 330 36.19 7.68 -15.90
N SER A 331 36.03 7.88 -17.21
CA SER A 331 35.65 9.15 -17.82
C SER A 331 34.20 9.52 -17.52
N ILE A 332 33.83 10.80 -17.71
CA ILE A 332 32.45 11.26 -17.49
C ILE A 332 31.47 10.48 -18.39
N ARG A 333 31.82 10.24 -19.66
CA ARG A 333 31.00 9.49 -20.63
C ARG A 333 30.74 8.06 -20.19
N GLU A 334 31.77 7.36 -19.73
CA GLU A 334 31.63 5.99 -19.22
C GLU A 334 30.67 5.97 -18.03
N LEU A 335 30.82 6.90 -17.08
CA LEU A 335 29.93 7.03 -15.92
C LEU A 335 28.49 7.37 -16.32
N MET A 336 28.29 8.22 -17.33
CA MET A 336 26.98 8.53 -17.90
C MET A 336 26.30 7.26 -18.43
N GLN A 337 27.02 6.43 -19.20
CA GLN A 337 26.48 5.17 -19.71
C GLN A 337 26.15 4.17 -18.57
N MET A 338 27.02 4.08 -17.56
CA MET A 338 26.80 3.23 -16.37
C MET A 338 25.55 3.64 -15.56
N MET A 339 25.23 4.94 -15.53
CA MET A 339 24.07 5.50 -14.85
C MET A 339 22.87 5.73 -15.79
N THR A 340 22.93 5.21 -17.02
CA THR A 340 21.86 5.35 -18.03
C THR A 340 21.46 6.80 -18.32
N VAL A 341 22.42 7.73 -18.22
CA VAL A 341 22.22 9.14 -18.58
C VAL A 341 22.16 9.24 -20.11
N PRO A 342 21.06 9.74 -20.70
CA PRO A 342 20.94 9.82 -22.16
C PRO A 342 21.88 10.88 -22.73
N ASN A 343 22.31 10.69 -23.98
CA ASN A 343 23.19 11.65 -24.68
C ASN A 343 22.54 13.03 -24.87
N SER A 344 21.20 13.10 -24.84
CA SER A 344 20.44 14.35 -24.91
C SER A 344 20.49 15.17 -23.62
N PHE A 345 20.97 14.60 -22.51
CA PHE A 345 21.07 15.32 -21.24
C PHE A 345 22.17 16.38 -21.29
N LYS A 346 21.80 17.64 -21.04
CA LYS A 346 22.72 18.78 -21.12
C LYS A 346 23.31 19.10 -19.74
N TRP A 347 24.63 19.29 -19.66
CA TRP A 347 25.30 19.70 -18.41
C TRP A 347 25.54 21.21 -18.31
N SER A 348 25.41 21.94 -19.42
CA SER A 348 25.57 23.39 -19.51
C SER A 348 24.57 24.00 -20.50
N ASN A 349 24.49 25.32 -20.51
CA ASN A 349 23.75 26.07 -21.53
C ASN A 349 24.32 25.92 -22.95
N LYS A 350 25.62 25.61 -23.07
CA LYS A 350 26.24 25.21 -24.35
C LYS A 350 25.88 23.77 -24.68
N ASP A 351 25.44 23.53 -25.91
CA ASP A 351 25.15 22.19 -26.43
C ASP A 351 26.43 21.36 -26.65
N PHE A 352 26.25 20.06 -26.82
CA PHE A 352 27.33 19.10 -26.97
C PHE A 352 28.26 19.38 -28.16
N ASN A 353 27.69 19.78 -29.31
CA ASN A 353 28.48 20.03 -30.52
C ASN A 353 29.31 21.30 -30.36
N THR A 354 28.71 22.35 -29.79
CA THR A 354 29.44 23.59 -29.45
C THR A 354 30.61 23.30 -28.49
N LEU A 355 30.41 22.48 -27.47
CA LEU A 355 31.48 22.10 -26.53
C LEU A 355 32.59 21.28 -27.20
N ASN A 356 32.25 20.39 -28.14
CA ASN A 356 33.23 19.58 -28.86
C ASN A 356 34.06 20.40 -29.86
N ASN A 357 33.52 21.49 -30.38
CA ASN A 357 34.23 22.38 -31.31
C ASN A 357 35.14 23.41 -30.60
N LEU A 358 35.13 23.47 -29.27
CA LEU A 358 36.05 24.31 -28.50
C LEU A 358 37.51 23.86 -28.71
N SER A 359 38.43 24.81 -28.62
CA SER A 359 39.86 24.50 -28.55
C SER A 359 40.17 23.66 -27.30
N ILE A 360 41.29 22.92 -27.31
CA ILE A 360 41.65 22.05 -26.17
C ILE A 360 41.77 22.82 -24.84
N ASP A 361 42.26 24.07 -24.88
CA ASP A 361 42.41 24.89 -23.68
C ASP A 361 41.07 25.41 -23.16
N GLU A 362 40.12 25.71 -24.05
CA GLU A 362 38.75 26.05 -23.67
C GLU A 362 38.01 24.83 -23.11
N LYS A 363 38.20 23.63 -23.69
CA LYS A 363 37.66 22.38 -23.12
C LYS A 363 38.19 22.14 -21.71
N ARG A 364 39.50 22.32 -21.49
CA ARG A 364 40.12 22.23 -20.15
C ARG A 364 39.54 23.25 -19.17
N LYS A 365 39.34 24.49 -19.61
CA LYS A 365 38.74 25.55 -18.78
C LYS A 365 37.32 25.19 -18.36
N TYR A 366 36.51 24.70 -19.29
CA TYR A 366 35.16 24.21 -19.01
C TYR A 366 35.15 23.04 -18.02
N LEU A 367 35.94 21.99 -18.28
CA LEU A 367 35.98 20.82 -17.40
C LEU A 367 36.50 21.17 -16.00
N LYS A 368 37.48 22.07 -15.88
CA LYS A 368 37.97 22.54 -14.57
C LYS A 368 36.86 23.16 -13.72
N GLN A 369 35.86 23.79 -14.35
CA GLN A 369 34.71 24.39 -13.68
C GLN A 369 33.61 23.35 -13.38
N GLU A 370 33.26 22.52 -14.37
CA GLU A 370 32.06 21.70 -14.31
C GLU A 370 32.28 20.23 -13.92
N GLU A 371 33.44 19.64 -14.21
CA GLU A 371 33.68 18.19 -14.08
C GLU A 371 33.30 17.67 -12.69
N LEU A 372 33.77 18.33 -11.63
CA LEU A 372 33.52 17.87 -10.27
C LEU A 372 32.03 17.92 -9.91
N ASN A 373 31.32 18.95 -10.39
CA ASN A 373 29.88 19.06 -10.21
C ASN A 373 29.14 17.94 -10.94
N ILE A 374 29.49 17.69 -12.21
CA ILE A 374 28.94 16.61 -13.03
C ILE A 374 29.13 15.26 -12.33
N ARG A 375 30.36 14.95 -11.92
CA ARG A 375 30.70 13.68 -11.25
C ARG A 375 29.96 13.49 -9.94
N HIS A 376 29.82 14.54 -9.12
CA HIS A 376 29.01 14.48 -7.89
C HIS A 376 27.54 14.19 -8.21
N CYS A 377 26.96 14.87 -9.21
CA CYS A 377 25.57 14.65 -9.60
C CYS A 377 25.34 13.21 -10.08
N ILE A 378 26.24 12.66 -10.90
CA ILE A 378 26.16 11.27 -11.36
C ILE A 378 26.23 10.28 -10.18
N GLY A 379 27.14 10.48 -9.22
CA GLY A 379 27.27 9.58 -8.06
C GLY A 379 26.06 9.59 -7.11
N GLU A 380 25.41 10.75 -6.96
CA GLU A 380 24.24 10.90 -6.10
C GLU A 380 22.94 10.44 -6.76
N ALA A 381 22.83 10.58 -8.08
CA ALA A 381 21.59 10.34 -8.80
C ALA A 381 21.06 8.90 -8.73
N VAL A 382 19.74 8.80 -8.93
CA VAL A 382 19.07 7.57 -9.37
C VAL A 382 19.33 7.41 -10.87
N PRO A 383 19.70 6.20 -11.36
CA PRO A 383 19.83 5.96 -12.79
C PRO A 383 18.53 6.29 -13.53
N THR A 384 18.62 7.03 -14.64
CA THR A 384 17.46 7.50 -15.43
C THR A 384 16.48 6.38 -15.76
N LYS A 385 17.01 5.20 -16.12
CA LYS A 385 16.22 4.04 -16.53
C LYS A 385 15.27 3.51 -15.45
N ILE A 386 15.56 3.75 -14.17
CA ILE A 386 14.70 3.31 -13.07
C ILE A 386 13.44 4.16 -13.00
N PHE A 387 13.58 5.48 -12.97
CA PHE A 387 12.43 6.39 -12.95
C PHE A 387 11.68 6.41 -14.28
N GLU A 388 12.36 6.20 -15.42
CA GLU A 388 11.70 6.01 -16.71
C GLU A 388 10.73 4.81 -16.70
N GLN A 389 11.15 3.68 -16.14
CA GLN A 389 10.28 2.50 -16.04
C GLN A 389 9.10 2.75 -15.10
N ILE A 390 9.32 3.38 -13.94
CA ILE A 390 8.23 3.68 -13.01
C ILE A 390 7.23 4.63 -13.67
N ALA A 391 7.70 5.69 -14.34
CA ALA A 391 6.86 6.62 -15.08
C ALA A 391 6.08 5.92 -16.21
N SER A 392 6.72 5.01 -16.95
CA SER A 392 6.07 4.21 -18.00
C SER A 392 4.98 3.30 -17.42
N ASN A 393 5.25 2.66 -16.27
CA ASN A 393 4.30 1.80 -15.58
C ASN A 393 3.10 2.59 -15.05
N ILE A 394 3.32 3.77 -14.46
CA ILE A 394 2.25 4.68 -14.03
C ILE A 394 1.37 5.08 -15.22
N LYS A 395 1.99 5.49 -16.34
CA LYS A 395 1.26 5.85 -17.56
C LYS A 395 0.42 4.69 -18.09
N LYS A 396 0.94 3.46 -18.04
CA LYS A 396 0.18 2.25 -18.42
C LYS A 396 -0.98 2.00 -17.46
N ALA A 397 -0.73 2.02 -16.16
CA ALA A 397 -1.75 1.79 -15.14
C ALA A 397 -2.92 2.80 -15.24
N LEU A 398 -2.61 4.07 -15.54
CA LEU A 398 -3.62 5.11 -15.73
C LEU A 398 -4.33 5.06 -17.10
N LYS A 399 -3.71 4.49 -18.13
CA LYS A 399 -4.30 4.38 -19.49
C LYS A 399 -5.35 3.29 -19.61
N HIS A 400 -5.27 2.23 -18.81
CA HIS A 400 -6.24 1.15 -18.87
C HIS A 400 -7.61 1.63 -18.41
N LYS A 401 -8.58 1.67 -19.34
CA LYS A 401 -9.97 1.98 -19.00
C LYS A 401 -10.49 0.88 -18.06
N VAL A 402 -10.74 1.26 -16.81
CA VAL A 402 -11.47 0.41 -15.88
C VAL A 402 -12.91 0.33 -16.35
N LEU A 403 -13.36 -0.87 -16.72
CA LEU A 403 -14.76 -1.11 -17.02
C LEU A 403 -15.61 -0.97 -15.75
N SER A 404 -16.73 -0.26 -15.86
CA SER A 404 -17.75 -0.24 -14.82
C SER A 404 -18.46 -1.58 -14.71
N ILE A 405 -19.07 -1.86 -13.55
CA ILE A 405 -19.87 -3.07 -13.34
C ILE A 405 -20.97 -3.19 -14.41
N ASN A 406 -21.59 -2.07 -14.79
CA ASN A 406 -22.61 -2.05 -15.84
C ASN A 406 -22.06 -2.41 -17.22
N GLU A 407 -20.85 -1.95 -17.56
CA GLU A 407 -20.19 -2.36 -18.81
C GLU A 407 -19.83 -3.85 -18.80
N ILE A 408 -19.33 -4.36 -17.67
CA ILE A 408 -19.04 -5.79 -17.52
C ILE A 408 -20.32 -6.63 -17.65
N ASN A 409 -21.41 -6.24 -16.98
CA ASN A 409 -22.68 -6.95 -17.09
C ASN A 409 -23.23 -6.94 -18.52
N ARG A 410 -23.04 -5.86 -19.28
CA ARG A 410 -23.38 -5.82 -20.71
C ARG A 410 -22.54 -6.79 -21.53
N ILE A 411 -21.25 -6.95 -21.22
CA ILE A 411 -20.39 -7.95 -21.86
C ILE A 411 -20.90 -9.36 -21.53
N ILE A 412 -21.18 -9.63 -20.25
CA ILE A 412 -21.70 -10.94 -19.79
C ILE A 412 -22.97 -11.31 -20.55
N GLN A 413 -23.94 -10.39 -20.61
CA GLN A 413 -25.20 -10.63 -21.33
C GLN A 413 -24.99 -10.77 -22.83
N LYS A 414 -24.17 -9.90 -23.45
CA LYS A 414 -23.92 -9.91 -24.89
C LYS A 414 -23.31 -11.23 -25.37
N TYR A 415 -22.40 -11.80 -24.60
CA TYR A 415 -21.67 -13.02 -24.95
C TYR A 415 -22.20 -14.26 -24.23
N ASN A 416 -23.32 -14.16 -23.49
CA ASN A 416 -23.88 -15.26 -22.70
C ASN A 416 -22.86 -15.94 -21.77
N LEU A 417 -22.06 -15.14 -21.07
CA LEU A 417 -20.95 -15.64 -20.24
C LEU A 417 -21.39 -16.34 -18.95
N GLU A 418 -22.68 -16.38 -18.67
CA GLU A 418 -23.29 -17.20 -17.62
C GLU A 418 -23.12 -18.70 -17.90
N ASP A 419 -23.00 -19.08 -19.18
CA ASP A 419 -22.59 -20.42 -19.59
C ASP A 419 -21.08 -20.59 -19.44
N ILE A 420 -20.67 -21.66 -18.76
CA ILE A 420 -19.27 -21.87 -18.40
C ILE A 420 -18.37 -22.09 -19.61
N ASP A 421 -18.81 -22.87 -20.60
CA ASP A 421 -17.98 -23.18 -21.76
C ASP A 421 -17.80 -21.93 -22.63
N THR A 422 -18.84 -21.11 -22.71
CA THR A 422 -18.78 -19.79 -23.35
C THR A 422 -17.84 -18.84 -22.61
N LEU A 423 -17.87 -18.80 -21.28
CA LEU A 423 -16.92 -18.03 -20.47
C LEU A 423 -15.47 -18.48 -20.67
N LYS A 424 -15.22 -19.80 -20.64
CA LYS A 424 -13.89 -20.38 -20.90
C LYS A 424 -13.36 -19.92 -22.26
N TYR A 425 -14.19 -20.02 -23.30
CA TYR A 425 -13.82 -19.62 -24.66
C TYR A 425 -13.56 -18.11 -24.74
N PHE A 426 -14.42 -17.30 -24.11
CA PHE A 426 -14.27 -15.84 -24.08
C PHE A 426 -12.94 -15.41 -23.44
N ILE A 427 -12.57 -15.98 -22.30
CA ILE A 427 -11.30 -15.68 -21.61
C ILE A 427 -10.10 -16.06 -22.48
N LEU A 428 -10.18 -17.20 -23.18
CA LEU A 428 -9.11 -17.67 -24.06
C LEU A 428 -8.89 -16.74 -25.26
N ASP A 429 -9.97 -16.29 -25.89
CA ASP A 429 -9.98 -15.50 -27.14
C ASP A 429 -9.70 -14.00 -26.93
N ASN A 430 -10.01 -13.45 -25.75
CA ASN A 430 -9.95 -11.99 -25.51
C ASN A 430 -8.70 -11.50 -24.75
N GLU A 431 -7.61 -12.28 -24.73
CA GLU A 431 -6.38 -11.97 -23.98
C GLU A 431 -5.75 -10.61 -24.36
N TYR A 432 -5.76 -10.25 -25.63
CA TYR A 432 -5.17 -8.99 -26.10
C TYR A 432 -6.12 -7.79 -25.96
N LYS A 433 -7.41 -8.04 -25.71
CA LYS A 433 -8.44 -7.02 -25.66
C LYS A 433 -8.65 -6.46 -24.26
N TYR A 434 -8.59 -7.31 -23.24
CA TYR A 434 -8.80 -6.93 -21.85
C TYR A 434 -7.57 -7.22 -21.02
N ASP A 435 -7.25 -6.35 -20.07
CA ASP A 435 -6.23 -6.66 -19.08
C ASP A 435 -6.70 -7.80 -18.15
N ILE A 436 -5.74 -8.46 -17.51
CA ILE A 436 -6.02 -9.62 -16.68
C ILE A 436 -7.00 -9.32 -15.55
N ASN A 437 -6.93 -8.15 -14.90
CA ASN A 437 -7.86 -7.82 -13.82
C ASN A 437 -9.29 -7.67 -14.34
N THR A 438 -9.46 -7.14 -15.56
CA THR A 438 -10.75 -7.10 -16.25
C THR A 438 -11.27 -8.51 -16.54
N LEU A 439 -10.42 -9.45 -16.96
CA LEU A 439 -10.84 -10.85 -17.17
C LEU A 439 -11.25 -11.55 -15.87
N TYR A 440 -10.51 -11.34 -14.78
CA TYR A 440 -10.90 -11.83 -13.45
C TYR A 440 -12.26 -11.24 -13.01
N ASN A 441 -12.47 -9.93 -13.20
CA ASN A 441 -13.76 -9.30 -12.90
C ASN A 441 -14.92 -9.91 -13.70
N ILE A 442 -14.73 -10.12 -15.01
CA ILE A 442 -15.74 -10.74 -15.88
C ILE A 442 -16.04 -12.16 -15.41
N ALA A 443 -15.01 -12.97 -15.18
CA ALA A 443 -15.14 -14.35 -14.72
C ALA A 443 -15.93 -14.44 -13.41
N GLU A 444 -15.64 -13.57 -12.44
CA GLU A 444 -16.33 -13.62 -11.15
C GLU A 444 -17.75 -13.04 -11.19
N LEU A 445 -18.03 -12.06 -12.05
CA LEU A 445 -19.38 -11.54 -12.20
C LEU A 445 -20.28 -12.49 -13.02
N SER A 446 -19.69 -13.38 -13.81
CA SER A 446 -20.41 -14.37 -14.63
C SER A 446 -20.87 -15.60 -13.84
N ASN A 447 -20.28 -15.87 -12.66
CA ASN A 447 -20.63 -17.06 -11.88
C ASN A 447 -21.98 -16.92 -11.16
N ILE A 448 -23.03 -17.57 -11.66
CA ILE A 448 -24.39 -17.54 -11.09
C ILE A 448 -24.45 -18.19 -9.68
N LYS A 449 -23.63 -19.22 -9.39
CA LYS A 449 -23.60 -19.89 -8.08
C LYS A 449 -23.18 -18.93 -6.95
N ARG A 450 -22.64 -17.76 -7.28
CA ARG A 450 -22.24 -16.71 -6.34
C ARG A 450 -23.37 -16.21 -5.45
N THR A 451 -24.60 -16.09 -5.95
CA THR A 451 -25.75 -15.70 -5.12
C THR A 451 -26.10 -16.74 -4.06
N GLU A 452 -25.79 -18.01 -4.33
CA GLU A 452 -26.05 -19.13 -3.43
C GLU A 452 -24.91 -19.33 -2.41
N THR A 453 -23.65 -19.19 -2.83
CA THR A 453 -22.46 -19.40 -1.99
C THR A 453 -22.00 -18.15 -1.23
N LYS A 454 -22.46 -16.95 -1.64
CA LYS A 454 -22.02 -15.64 -1.14
C LYS A 454 -20.49 -15.46 -1.16
N ALA A 455 -19.83 -16.00 -2.18
CA ALA A 455 -18.45 -15.68 -2.50
C ALA A 455 -18.38 -14.27 -3.12
N TYR A 456 -17.44 -13.42 -2.68
CA TYR A 456 -17.34 -12.04 -3.18
C TYR A 456 -15.97 -11.79 -3.81
N PHE A 457 -15.99 -11.16 -4.99
CA PHE A 457 -14.81 -10.72 -5.71
C PHE A 457 -13.95 -9.78 -4.85
N THR A 458 -12.74 -10.23 -4.50
CA THR A 458 -11.77 -9.41 -3.76
C THR A 458 -10.90 -8.65 -4.75
N ARG A 459 -11.04 -7.33 -4.79
CA ARG A 459 -10.27 -6.46 -5.69
C ARG A 459 -8.77 -6.50 -5.40
N GLU A 460 -7.95 -6.20 -6.42
CA GLU A 460 -6.48 -6.24 -6.32
C GLU A 460 -5.92 -5.34 -5.20
N ASP A 461 -6.50 -4.16 -4.95
CA ASP A 461 -6.06 -3.25 -3.89
C ASP A 461 -6.27 -3.84 -2.48
N ILE A 462 -7.40 -4.53 -2.27
CA ILE A 462 -7.70 -5.22 -1.01
C ILE A 462 -6.82 -6.45 -0.83
N VAL A 463 -6.66 -7.25 -1.90
CA VAL A 463 -5.73 -8.40 -1.89
C VAL A 463 -4.30 -7.93 -1.60
N PHE A 464 -3.87 -6.83 -2.20
CA PHE A 464 -2.56 -6.22 -1.94
C PHE A 464 -2.42 -5.86 -0.46
N ASN A 465 -3.42 -5.20 0.14
CA ASN A 465 -3.36 -4.81 1.55
C ASN A 465 -3.19 -6.02 2.48
N VAL A 466 -3.90 -7.12 2.21
CA VAL A 466 -3.74 -8.38 2.94
C VAL A 466 -2.34 -8.97 2.74
N ILE A 467 -1.90 -9.12 1.48
CA ILE A 467 -0.62 -9.75 1.13
C ILE A 467 0.59 -8.95 1.62
N ASN A 468 0.49 -7.62 1.63
CA ASN A 468 1.57 -6.77 2.10
C ASN A 468 1.89 -7.02 3.58
N LYS A 469 0.85 -7.30 4.39
CA LYS A 469 0.97 -7.59 5.83
C LYS A 469 1.47 -8.99 6.15
N LEU A 470 1.39 -9.92 5.20
CA LEU A 470 1.83 -11.28 5.42
C LEU A 470 3.31 -11.35 5.81
N PRO A 471 3.70 -12.28 6.69
CA PRO A 471 5.07 -12.44 7.14
C PRO A 471 6.03 -12.73 5.97
N SER A 472 7.26 -12.24 6.12
CA SER A 472 8.37 -12.63 5.26
C SER A 472 8.93 -13.98 5.71
N PHE A 473 9.09 -14.92 4.77
CA PHE A 473 9.67 -16.25 5.04
C PHE A 473 11.07 -16.41 4.44
N ASN A 474 11.83 -15.31 4.33
CA ASN A 474 13.09 -15.24 3.57
C ASN A 474 14.17 -16.26 4.00
N SER A 475 14.10 -16.81 5.22
CA SER A 475 15.03 -17.82 5.72
C SER A 475 14.62 -19.26 5.39
N LYS A 476 13.41 -19.49 4.88
CA LYS A 476 12.91 -20.84 4.57
C LYS A 476 13.32 -21.30 3.18
N LYS A 477 13.67 -22.59 3.09
CA LYS A 477 13.89 -23.29 1.82
C LYS A 477 12.59 -23.72 1.14
N SER A 478 11.55 -23.99 1.95
CA SER A 478 10.24 -24.44 1.47
C SER A 478 9.13 -23.75 2.25
N LEU A 479 8.08 -23.34 1.55
CA LEU A 479 6.89 -22.70 2.12
C LEU A 479 5.63 -23.45 1.66
N LYS A 480 4.73 -23.76 2.60
CA LYS A 480 3.42 -24.33 2.29
C LYS A 480 2.30 -23.31 2.55
N ILE A 481 1.57 -22.96 1.51
CA ILE A 481 0.45 -22.01 1.55
C ILE A 481 -0.83 -22.77 1.21
N LEU A 482 -1.92 -22.45 1.90
CA LEU A 482 -3.26 -22.93 1.56
C LEU A 482 -4.21 -21.75 1.36
N GLU A 483 -4.92 -21.75 0.23
CA GLU A 483 -6.14 -20.97 0.07
C GLU A 483 -7.37 -21.89 0.13
N PRO A 484 -8.23 -21.78 1.16
CA PRO A 484 -9.27 -22.76 1.44
C PRO A 484 -10.60 -22.55 0.66
N SER A 485 -10.73 -21.46 -0.09
CA SER A 485 -11.91 -21.11 -0.87
C SER A 485 -11.47 -20.22 -2.04
N VAL A 486 -10.74 -20.80 -2.98
CA VAL A 486 -9.97 -20.05 -3.99
C VAL A 486 -10.82 -19.27 -4.99
N GLY A 487 -12.02 -19.74 -5.30
CA GLY A 487 -12.82 -19.25 -6.41
C GLY A 487 -11.99 -19.22 -7.69
N ILE A 488 -11.89 -18.03 -8.30
CA ILE A 488 -11.06 -17.80 -9.49
C ILE A 488 -9.62 -17.35 -9.19
N GLY A 489 -9.19 -17.38 -7.92
CA GLY A 489 -7.80 -17.17 -7.47
C GLY A 489 -7.30 -15.74 -7.43
N ASN A 490 -8.13 -14.80 -6.95
CA ASN A 490 -7.77 -13.38 -6.83
C ASN A 490 -6.47 -13.14 -6.02
N PHE A 491 -6.13 -14.01 -5.05
CA PHE A 491 -4.91 -13.90 -4.24
C PHE A 491 -3.63 -14.38 -4.94
N LEU A 492 -3.75 -15.34 -5.87
CA LEU A 492 -2.63 -16.08 -6.44
C LEU A 492 -1.60 -15.17 -7.14
N PRO A 493 -1.98 -14.23 -8.03
CA PRO A 493 -1.01 -13.40 -8.73
C PRO A 493 -0.10 -12.59 -7.81
N LEU A 494 -0.64 -12.11 -6.68
CA LEU A 494 0.12 -11.32 -5.72
C LEU A 494 0.91 -12.19 -4.74
N LEU A 495 0.45 -13.40 -4.43
CA LEU A 495 1.23 -14.39 -3.69
C LEU A 495 2.49 -14.81 -4.46
N PHE A 496 2.37 -14.99 -5.78
CA PHE A 496 3.51 -15.25 -6.67
C PHE A 496 4.55 -14.13 -6.57
N LYS A 497 4.12 -12.86 -6.57
CA LYS A 497 5.03 -11.71 -6.44
C LYS A 497 5.67 -11.64 -5.05
N LYS A 498 4.92 -11.90 -3.98
CA LYS A 498 5.39 -11.82 -2.58
C LYS A 498 6.44 -12.88 -2.26
N TYR A 499 6.27 -14.10 -2.80
CA TYR A 499 7.09 -15.26 -2.44
C TYR A 499 7.92 -15.83 -3.60
N LYS A 500 8.16 -15.05 -4.66
CA LYS A 500 9.02 -15.44 -5.81
C LYS A 500 10.45 -15.83 -5.42
N ASP A 501 10.97 -15.26 -4.34
CA ASP A 501 12.37 -15.43 -3.92
C ASP A 501 12.55 -16.64 -2.96
N ILE A 502 11.47 -17.33 -2.60
CA ILE A 502 11.54 -18.55 -1.79
C ILE A 502 11.85 -19.75 -2.71
N PRO A 503 12.86 -20.59 -2.41
CA PRO A 503 13.29 -21.63 -3.34
C PRO A 503 12.21 -22.63 -3.77
N ASN A 504 11.31 -23.00 -2.86
CA ASN A 504 10.19 -23.90 -3.14
C ASN A 504 8.91 -23.42 -2.43
N VAL A 505 7.83 -23.24 -3.17
CA VAL A 505 6.52 -22.87 -2.63
C VAL A 505 5.48 -23.88 -3.11
N VAL A 506 4.86 -24.58 -2.16
CA VAL A 506 3.71 -25.44 -2.42
C VAL A 506 2.46 -24.64 -2.08
N LEU A 507 1.60 -24.44 -3.07
CA LEU A 507 0.34 -23.74 -2.94
C LEU A 507 -0.81 -24.71 -3.19
N ASP A 508 -1.52 -25.05 -2.12
CA ASP A 508 -2.74 -25.84 -2.21
C ASP A 508 -3.92 -24.87 -2.33
N VAL A 509 -4.76 -25.09 -3.34
CA VAL A 509 -5.98 -24.30 -3.54
C VAL A 509 -7.18 -25.23 -3.48
N ILE A 510 -8.11 -24.91 -2.59
CA ILE A 510 -9.33 -25.69 -2.36
C ILE A 510 -10.54 -24.88 -2.80
N ASP A 511 -11.41 -25.50 -3.58
CA ASP A 511 -12.76 -25.00 -3.80
C ASP A 511 -13.79 -26.14 -3.85
N LEU A 512 -15.02 -25.84 -3.45
CA LEU A 512 -16.16 -26.75 -3.56
C LEU A 512 -16.74 -26.73 -4.98
N ASP A 513 -16.50 -25.66 -5.74
CA ASP A 513 -17.00 -25.50 -7.11
C ASP A 513 -15.93 -25.86 -8.14
N LYS A 514 -16.06 -27.04 -8.77
CA LYS A 514 -15.16 -27.50 -9.83
C LYS A 514 -15.05 -26.50 -10.99
N ASP A 515 -16.15 -25.83 -11.31
CA ASP A 515 -16.23 -24.84 -12.39
C ASP A 515 -15.29 -23.66 -12.14
N SER A 516 -15.30 -23.14 -10.92
CA SER A 516 -14.39 -22.08 -10.48
C SER A 516 -12.91 -22.50 -10.58
N LEU A 517 -12.57 -23.75 -10.23
CA LEU A 517 -11.21 -24.28 -10.39
C LEU A 517 -10.78 -24.41 -11.85
N ASP A 518 -11.70 -24.77 -12.75
CA ASP A 518 -11.39 -24.89 -14.17
C ASP A 518 -11.20 -23.50 -14.83
N ILE A 519 -12.02 -22.51 -14.45
CA ILE A 519 -11.82 -21.11 -14.83
C ILE A 519 -10.49 -20.56 -14.29
N LEU A 520 -10.17 -20.86 -13.04
CA LEU A 520 -8.89 -20.48 -12.43
C LEU A 520 -7.70 -21.01 -13.25
N LYS A 521 -7.71 -22.28 -13.65
CA LYS A 521 -6.62 -22.86 -14.47
C LYS A 521 -6.42 -22.10 -15.78
N ILE A 522 -7.51 -21.66 -16.41
CA ILE A 522 -7.46 -20.87 -17.66
C ILE A 522 -6.91 -19.47 -17.37
N LEU A 523 -7.36 -18.80 -16.32
CA LEU A 523 -6.81 -17.48 -15.94
C LEU A 523 -5.33 -17.57 -15.58
N LEU A 524 -4.91 -18.66 -14.91
CA LEU A 524 -3.52 -18.92 -14.57
C LEU A 524 -2.65 -19.18 -15.80
N SER A 525 -3.19 -19.77 -16.87
CA SER A 525 -2.44 -19.96 -18.12
C SER A 525 -2.12 -18.64 -18.82
N LYS A 526 -2.82 -17.54 -18.47
CA LYS A 526 -2.59 -16.18 -18.99
C LYS A 526 -1.56 -15.39 -18.18
N ILE A 527 -1.04 -15.92 -17.07
CA ILE A 527 -0.04 -15.25 -16.26
C ILE A 527 1.23 -16.08 -16.10
N LYS A 528 2.36 -15.40 -15.92
CA LYS A 528 3.64 -16.06 -15.69
C LYS A 528 3.72 -16.54 -14.23
N ILE A 529 3.55 -17.83 -14.02
CA ILE A 529 3.78 -18.48 -12.73
C ILE A 529 5.30 -18.63 -12.50
N PRO A 530 5.84 -18.21 -11.34
CA PRO A 530 7.24 -18.42 -11.01
C PRO A 530 7.59 -19.91 -10.92
N LYS A 531 8.78 -20.30 -11.39
CA LYS A 531 9.20 -21.72 -11.47
C LYS A 531 9.32 -22.43 -10.11
N ASN A 532 9.42 -21.67 -9.03
CA ASN A 532 9.50 -22.18 -7.67
C ASN A 532 8.12 -22.54 -7.07
N PHE A 533 7.02 -22.26 -7.77
CA PHE A 533 5.67 -22.60 -7.32
C PHE A 533 5.18 -23.94 -7.88
N THR A 534 4.68 -24.78 -7.00
CA THR A 534 3.87 -25.97 -7.31
C THR A 534 2.46 -25.71 -6.83
N ILE A 535 1.47 -25.79 -7.73
CA ILE A 535 0.07 -25.52 -7.41
C ILE A 535 -0.72 -26.83 -7.43
N ASN A 536 -1.39 -27.16 -6.34
CA ASN A 536 -2.27 -28.32 -6.25
C ASN A 536 -3.72 -27.86 -6.21
N PHE A 537 -4.51 -28.25 -7.21
CA PHE A 537 -5.94 -27.95 -7.27
C PHE A 537 -6.74 -29.07 -6.62
N ILE A 538 -7.47 -28.76 -5.56
CA ILE A 538 -8.18 -29.74 -4.74
C ILE A 538 -9.68 -29.39 -4.75
N HIS A 539 -10.49 -30.24 -5.40
CA HIS A 539 -11.94 -30.08 -5.44
C HIS A 539 -12.57 -30.82 -4.26
N THR A 540 -12.92 -30.09 -3.21
CA THR A 540 -13.50 -30.65 -1.98
C THR A 540 -14.12 -29.56 -1.09
N ASP A 541 -14.90 -29.96 -0.10
CA ASP A 541 -15.36 -29.06 0.97
C ASP A 541 -14.23 -28.86 1.99
N PHE A 542 -13.65 -27.65 2.05
CA PHE A 542 -12.59 -27.33 3.01
C PHE A 542 -12.98 -27.66 4.45
N LEU A 543 -14.24 -27.49 4.86
CA LEU A 543 -14.66 -27.74 6.25
C LEU A 543 -14.70 -29.23 6.59
N LEU A 544 -14.92 -30.11 5.60
CA LEU A 544 -14.90 -31.58 5.78
C LEU A 544 -13.57 -32.22 5.39
N TRP A 545 -12.74 -31.53 4.62
CA TRP A 545 -11.46 -32.04 4.15
C TRP A 545 -10.45 -32.23 5.28
N GLU A 546 -9.84 -33.40 5.39
CA GLU A 546 -8.82 -33.69 6.39
C GLU A 546 -7.42 -33.58 5.80
N SER A 547 -6.49 -33.04 6.58
CA SER A 547 -5.09 -32.92 6.18
C SER A 547 -4.18 -33.16 7.37
N ASN A 548 -3.17 -34.01 7.15
CA ASN A 548 -2.09 -34.23 8.10
C ASN A 548 -0.96 -33.20 7.93
N THR A 549 -1.14 -32.21 7.05
CA THR A 549 -0.15 -31.17 6.78
C THR A 549 -0.42 -29.94 7.63
N THR A 550 0.58 -29.51 8.38
CA THR A 550 0.61 -28.14 8.93
C THR A 550 1.11 -27.18 7.86
N TYR A 551 0.29 -26.19 7.52
CA TYR A 551 0.63 -25.11 6.62
C TYR A 551 1.43 -24.03 7.33
N ASP A 552 2.25 -23.32 6.57
CA ASP A 552 2.93 -22.15 7.08
C ASP A 552 2.05 -20.90 7.01
N LEU A 553 1.17 -20.84 6.01
CA LEU A 553 0.24 -19.74 5.80
C LEU A 553 -1.09 -20.26 5.27
N ILE A 554 -2.19 -19.81 5.86
CA ILE A 554 -3.52 -19.82 5.26
C ILE A 554 -3.94 -18.38 4.96
N VAL A 555 -4.36 -18.12 3.73
CA VAL A 555 -4.82 -16.81 3.30
C VAL A 555 -6.03 -16.94 2.37
N GLY A 556 -6.97 -16.01 2.42
CA GLY A 556 -8.08 -15.99 1.47
C GLY A 556 -9.32 -15.23 1.92
N ASN A 557 -10.40 -15.39 1.16
CA ASN A 557 -11.72 -14.83 1.46
C ASN A 557 -12.75 -15.97 1.63
N PRO A 558 -13.02 -16.44 2.86
CA PRO A 558 -14.01 -17.49 3.11
C PRO A 558 -15.44 -17.08 2.71
N PRO A 559 -16.35 -18.03 2.47
CA PRO A 559 -17.74 -17.74 2.12
C PRO A 559 -18.53 -17.13 3.30
N TYR A 560 -19.39 -16.15 3.03
CA TYR A 560 -20.17 -15.43 4.06
C TYR A 560 -21.59 -16.02 4.29
N GLY A 561 -21.86 -17.20 3.72
CA GLY A 561 -23.13 -17.91 3.85
C GLY A 561 -23.42 -18.39 5.28
N LYS A 562 -24.71 -18.68 5.54
CA LYS A 562 -25.17 -19.41 6.73
C LYS A 562 -25.78 -20.74 6.30
N VAL A 563 -25.54 -21.79 7.06
CA VAL A 563 -26.21 -23.08 6.88
C VAL A 563 -27.54 -23.05 7.63
N VAL A 564 -28.67 -23.00 6.90
CA VAL A 564 -30.01 -22.87 7.49
C VAL A 564 -30.83 -24.15 7.32
N ASN A 565 -30.87 -24.72 6.11
CA ASN A 565 -31.79 -25.82 5.76
C ASN A 565 -31.11 -27.20 5.71
N ASN A 566 -29.94 -27.37 6.33
CA ASN A 566 -29.23 -28.65 6.35
C ASN A 566 -28.60 -28.91 7.74
N LYS A 567 -29.43 -29.45 8.65
CA LYS A 567 -29.01 -29.72 10.04
C LYS A 567 -27.87 -30.74 10.11
N ALA A 568 -27.94 -31.82 9.33
CA ALA A 568 -26.89 -32.85 9.33
C ALA A 568 -25.52 -32.30 8.90
N LEU A 569 -25.48 -31.42 7.88
CA LEU A 569 -24.23 -30.76 7.47
C LEU A 569 -23.75 -29.75 8.51
N LEU A 570 -24.66 -28.96 9.10
CA LEU A 570 -24.33 -28.03 10.17
C LEU A 570 -23.73 -28.75 11.38
N ASP A 571 -24.28 -29.89 11.77
CA ASP A 571 -23.77 -30.70 12.87
C ASP A 571 -22.35 -31.22 12.57
N LYS A 572 -22.08 -31.64 11.33
CA LYS A 572 -20.73 -32.00 10.88
C LYS A 572 -19.74 -30.83 10.97
N TYR A 573 -20.12 -29.65 10.50
CA TYR A 573 -19.26 -28.45 10.61
C TYR A 573 -19.03 -28.04 12.07
N LYS A 574 -20.07 -28.15 12.90
CA LYS A 574 -19.96 -27.81 14.32
C LYS A 574 -19.13 -28.82 15.09
N LEU A 575 -19.06 -30.09 14.69
CA LEU A 575 -18.43 -31.17 15.46
C LEU A 575 -17.09 -30.76 16.09
N ASN A 576 -16.19 -30.22 15.26
CA ASN A 576 -14.84 -29.83 15.66
C ASN A 576 -14.68 -28.33 16.02
N CYS A 577 -15.74 -27.52 15.98
CA CYS A 577 -15.67 -26.09 16.32
C CYS A 577 -15.97 -25.85 17.80
N LYS A 578 -15.31 -24.86 18.41
CA LYS A 578 -15.63 -24.34 19.74
C LYS A 578 -16.95 -23.58 19.69
N ASN A 579 -17.14 -22.69 18.70
CA ASN A 579 -18.37 -21.91 18.58
C ASN A 579 -19.53 -22.77 18.07
N LYS A 580 -20.46 -23.12 18.97
CA LYS A 580 -21.70 -23.84 18.64
C LYS A 580 -22.89 -22.92 18.38
N ASP A 581 -22.77 -21.62 18.67
CA ASP A 581 -23.85 -20.63 18.64
C ASP A 581 -24.06 -19.99 17.26
N THR A 582 -23.14 -20.25 16.32
CA THR A 582 -23.19 -19.70 14.96
C THR A 582 -23.52 -20.75 13.92
N ASN A 583 -24.12 -20.32 12.81
CA ASN A 583 -24.31 -21.12 11.60
C ASN A 583 -23.55 -20.53 10.41
N ASN A 584 -22.69 -19.53 10.63
CA ASN A 584 -21.95 -18.84 9.58
C ASN A 584 -20.72 -19.63 9.16
N LEU A 585 -20.56 -19.83 7.85
CA LEU A 585 -19.45 -20.59 7.27
C LEU A 585 -18.09 -19.96 7.62
N PHE A 586 -17.93 -18.64 7.46
CA PHE A 586 -16.65 -17.99 7.71
C PHE A 586 -16.12 -18.21 9.15
N SER A 587 -17.01 -18.38 10.15
CA SER A 587 -16.58 -18.68 11.52
C SER A 587 -15.94 -20.07 11.62
N PHE A 588 -16.53 -21.07 10.96
CA PHE A 588 -15.98 -22.42 10.91
C PHE A 588 -14.65 -22.45 10.13
N PHE A 589 -14.54 -21.64 9.07
CA PHE A 589 -13.30 -21.48 8.31
C PHE A 589 -12.17 -20.92 9.18
N ILE A 590 -12.44 -19.88 9.98
CA ILE A 590 -11.45 -19.30 10.93
C ILE A 590 -10.92 -20.39 11.86
N GLU A 591 -11.83 -21.12 12.54
CA GLU A 591 -11.44 -22.13 13.53
C GLU A 591 -10.61 -23.26 12.91
N LYS A 592 -11.00 -23.73 11.72
CA LYS A 592 -10.24 -24.78 11.03
C LYS A 592 -8.88 -24.26 10.55
N ALA A 593 -8.81 -23.05 10.01
CA ALA A 593 -7.56 -22.45 9.55
C ALA A 593 -6.54 -22.30 10.70
N ILE A 594 -7.00 -21.88 11.89
CA ILE A 594 -6.15 -21.76 13.08
C ILE A 594 -5.50 -23.09 13.46
N LYS A 595 -6.22 -24.22 13.30
CA LYS A 595 -5.69 -25.56 13.60
C LYS A 595 -4.68 -26.06 12.58
N LEU A 596 -4.82 -25.63 11.33
CA LEU A 596 -4.04 -26.15 10.21
C LEU A 596 -2.81 -25.30 9.87
N SER A 597 -2.68 -24.07 10.37
CA SER A 597 -1.63 -23.17 9.94
C SER A 597 -0.97 -22.37 11.05
N LYS A 598 0.31 -22.03 10.84
CA LYS A 598 1.10 -21.13 11.69
C LYS A 598 0.66 -19.68 11.58
N TYR A 599 0.30 -19.23 10.37
CA TYR A 599 -0.20 -17.89 10.11
C TYR A 599 -1.54 -17.97 9.40
N VAL A 600 -2.51 -17.17 9.84
CA VAL A 600 -3.83 -17.11 9.20
C VAL A 600 -4.15 -15.66 8.89
N SER A 601 -4.54 -15.39 7.64
CA SER A 601 -5.02 -14.07 7.23
C SER A 601 -6.25 -14.16 6.34
N LEU A 602 -7.40 -13.78 6.88
CA LEU A 602 -8.69 -13.94 6.20
C LEU A 602 -9.43 -12.61 6.10
N ILE A 603 -10.18 -12.43 5.01
CA ILE A 603 -11.16 -11.35 4.86
C ILE A 603 -12.52 -11.88 5.32
N VAL A 604 -13.14 -11.23 6.30
CA VAL A 604 -14.36 -11.72 6.94
C VAL A 604 -15.35 -10.58 7.18
N PRO A 605 -16.64 -10.88 7.36
CA PRO A 605 -17.61 -9.86 7.73
C PRO A 605 -17.23 -9.18 9.04
N LYS A 606 -17.39 -7.85 9.09
CA LYS A 606 -17.15 -7.02 10.28
C LYS A 606 -17.98 -7.47 11.48
N SER A 607 -19.12 -8.14 11.25
CA SER A 607 -19.94 -8.73 12.32
C SER A 607 -19.13 -9.62 13.28
N LEU A 608 -18.01 -10.20 12.85
CA LEU A 608 -17.09 -10.94 13.73
C LEU A 608 -16.73 -10.16 14.99
N ILE A 609 -16.48 -8.84 14.88
CA ILE A 609 -15.97 -8.04 15.99
C ILE A 609 -17.04 -7.49 16.93
N ASN A 610 -18.34 -7.62 16.59
CA ASN A 610 -19.42 -6.99 17.36
C ASN A 610 -20.68 -7.86 17.58
N ALA A 611 -20.98 -8.82 16.70
CA ALA A 611 -22.23 -9.56 16.82
C ALA A 611 -22.15 -10.65 17.93
N PRO A 612 -23.25 -10.90 18.67
CA PRO A 612 -23.29 -11.87 19.76
C PRO A 612 -22.94 -13.31 19.33
N GLU A 613 -23.37 -13.73 18.14
CA GLU A 613 -23.13 -15.10 17.64
C GLU A 613 -21.65 -15.44 17.43
N PHE A 614 -20.74 -14.46 17.54
CA PHE A 614 -19.29 -14.65 17.39
C PHE A 614 -18.50 -14.44 18.70
N ASN A 615 -19.17 -14.33 19.86
CA ASN A 615 -18.49 -14.19 21.16
C ASN A 615 -17.45 -15.30 21.37
N GLN A 616 -17.84 -16.57 21.19
CA GLN A 616 -16.94 -17.72 21.37
C GLN A 616 -15.79 -17.74 20.35
N THR A 617 -16.03 -17.24 19.13
CA THR A 617 -14.98 -17.10 18.10
C THR A 617 -13.98 -16.01 18.51
N ARG A 618 -14.44 -14.88 19.07
CA ARG A 618 -13.56 -13.82 19.57
C ARG A 618 -12.73 -14.29 20.75
N ASP A 619 -13.32 -15.03 21.70
CA ASP A 619 -12.57 -15.60 22.82
C ASP A 619 -11.46 -16.56 22.36
N LEU A 620 -11.67 -17.28 21.25
CA LEU A 620 -10.60 -18.07 20.63
C LEU A 620 -9.49 -17.17 20.07
N LEU A 621 -9.85 -16.12 19.33
CA LEU A 621 -8.90 -15.21 18.69
C LEU A 621 -8.07 -14.40 19.70
N GLU A 622 -8.65 -14.00 20.84
CA GLU A 622 -7.96 -13.28 21.92
C GLU A 622 -6.83 -14.11 22.57
N ASN A 623 -6.97 -15.44 22.52
CA ASN A 623 -5.95 -16.35 23.05
C ASN A 623 -4.78 -16.60 22.08
N ILE A 624 -4.84 -16.00 20.88
CA ILE A 624 -3.87 -16.17 19.80
C ILE A 624 -3.21 -14.82 19.51
N ASN A 625 -2.02 -14.84 18.89
CA ASN A 625 -1.32 -13.63 18.52
C ASN A 625 -1.94 -12.93 17.31
N LEU A 626 -2.93 -12.08 17.58
CA LEU A 626 -3.49 -11.17 16.58
C LEU A 626 -2.54 -10.00 16.32
N HIS A 627 -1.97 -9.94 15.12
CA HIS A 627 -1.00 -8.91 14.72
C HIS A 627 -1.68 -7.64 14.20
N SER A 628 -2.72 -7.81 13.40
CA SER A 628 -3.42 -6.67 12.79
C SER A 628 -4.88 -6.96 12.50
N ILE A 629 -5.68 -5.89 12.52
CA ILE A 629 -7.04 -5.83 11.96
C ILE A 629 -7.07 -4.67 10.97
N THR A 630 -7.66 -4.91 9.80
CA THR A 630 -7.97 -3.87 8.82
C THR A 630 -9.47 -3.73 8.70
N ASP A 631 -10.01 -2.54 8.89
CA ASP A 631 -11.41 -2.25 8.65
C ASP A 631 -11.60 -1.57 7.29
N TYR A 632 -12.20 -2.31 6.35
CA TYR A 632 -12.49 -1.79 5.01
C TYR A 632 -13.84 -1.07 4.95
N GLY A 633 -14.68 -1.17 5.99
CA GLY A 633 -16.09 -0.81 5.89
C GLY A 633 -16.77 -1.52 4.71
N GLU A 634 -17.54 -0.79 3.90
CA GLU A 634 -18.17 -1.28 2.66
C GLU A 634 -17.23 -1.21 1.43
N LYS A 635 -15.98 -0.75 1.59
CA LYS A 635 -15.10 -0.46 0.46
C LYS A 635 -14.46 -1.70 -0.16
N ALA A 636 -14.45 -2.85 0.53
CA ALA A 636 -13.83 -4.07 0.00
C ALA A 636 -14.57 -4.63 -1.22
N PHE A 637 -15.91 -4.59 -1.21
CA PHE A 637 -16.74 -5.18 -2.26
C PHE A 637 -17.68 -4.14 -2.87
N ARG A 638 -17.47 -3.79 -4.14
CA ARG A 638 -18.38 -2.86 -4.85
C ARG A 638 -19.73 -3.51 -5.11
N GLY A 639 -20.81 -2.78 -4.85
CA GLY A 639 -22.18 -3.24 -5.09
C GLY A 639 -22.75 -4.18 -4.03
N VAL A 640 -21.96 -4.52 -3.00
CA VAL A 640 -22.38 -5.40 -1.91
C VAL A 640 -22.46 -4.59 -0.63
N LYS A 641 -23.65 -4.57 -0.01
CA LYS A 641 -23.88 -3.85 1.26
C LYS A 641 -23.41 -4.66 2.47
N ILE A 642 -22.14 -5.07 2.47
CA ILE A 642 -21.52 -5.84 3.56
C ILE A 642 -20.26 -5.11 4.01
N GLU A 643 -20.14 -4.99 5.33
CA GLU A 643 -18.95 -4.44 5.97
C GLU A 643 -17.95 -5.55 6.24
N THR A 644 -16.68 -5.30 5.98
CA THR A 644 -15.65 -6.34 6.03
C THR A 644 -14.41 -5.86 6.76
N ILE A 645 -13.75 -6.81 7.40
CA ILE A 645 -12.42 -6.64 7.96
C ILE A 645 -11.48 -7.71 7.41
N SER A 646 -10.19 -7.49 7.48
CA SER A 646 -9.20 -8.57 7.47
C SER A 646 -8.45 -8.62 8.78
N PHE A 647 -7.86 -9.76 9.08
CA PHE A 647 -6.92 -9.87 10.17
C PHE A 647 -5.68 -10.67 9.75
N LEU A 648 -4.62 -10.55 10.54
CA LEU A 648 -3.46 -11.44 10.50
C LEU A 648 -3.21 -11.96 11.91
N LEU A 649 -3.13 -13.28 12.06
CA LEU A 649 -2.77 -13.93 13.32
C LEU A 649 -1.60 -14.90 13.16
N ASP A 650 -0.92 -15.15 14.26
CA ASP A 650 0.16 -16.12 14.44
C ASP A 650 -0.26 -17.14 15.53
N THR A 651 -0.37 -18.40 15.16
CA THR A 651 -0.77 -19.50 16.07
C THR A 651 0.44 -20.21 16.69
N TYR A 652 1.65 -19.92 16.20
CA TYR A 652 2.86 -20.65 16.52
C TYR A 652 3.70 -19.96 17.60
N LYS A 653 3.78 -18.63 17.56
CA LYS A 653 4.60 -17.87 18.50
C LYS A 653 3.98 -17.91 19.91
N LYS A 654 4.77 -18.33 20.90
CA LYS A 654 4.35 -18.44 22.32
C LYS A 654 4.25 -17.10 23.04
N GLU A 655 5.11 -16.15 22.68
CA GLU A 655 5.13 -14.80 23.29
C GLU A 655 3.91 -14.01 22.84
N LYS A 656 3.09 -13.54 23.79
CA LYS A 656 1.91 -12.74 23.48
C LYS A 656 2.30 -11.29 23.15
N PHE A 657 1.74 -10.75 22.07
CA PHE A 657 1.88 -9.33 21.76
C PHE A 657 0.86 -8.50 22.53
N ASP A 658 1.29 -7.45 23.22
CA ASP A 658 0.41 -6.53 23.97
C ASP A 658 -0.31 -5.54 23.06
N LYS A 659 0.28 -5.25 21.88
CA LYS A 659 -0.26 -4.30 20.91
C LYS A 659 -0.71 -4.99 19.63
N ILE A 660 -1.68 -4.37 18.96
CA ILE A 660 -2.21 -4.76 17.66
C ILE A 660 -2.23 -3.56 16.72
N LYS A 661 -1.91 -3.79 15.44
CA LYS A 661 -1.99 -2.77 14.39
C LYS A 661 -3.43 -2.67 13.87
N ILE A 662 -4.05 -1.50 13.98
CA ILE A 662 -5.39 -1.22 13.45
C ILE A 662 -5.25 -0.29 12.26
N GLU A 663 -5.70 -0.73 11.09
CA GLU A 663 -5.78 0.12 9.90
C GLU A 663 -7.25 0.31 9.52
N SER A 664 -7.68 1.55 9.24
CA SER A 664 -9.05 1.86 8.86
C SER A 664 -9.11 2.60 7.54
N TYR A 665 -9.89 2.06 6.61
CA TYR A 665 -10.28 2.73 5.38
C TYR A 665 -11.49 3.65 5.60
N ILE A 666 -12.06 3.69 6.82
CA ILE A 666 -13.16 4.58 7.19
C ILE A 666 -12.58 5.91 7.66
N THR A 667 -11.60 5.87 8.55
CA THR A 667 -10.92 7.06 9.10
C THR A 667 -9.63 7.42 8.38
N ASN A 668 -9.23 6.62 7.39
CA ASN A 668 -7.95 6.74 6.67
C ASN A 668 -6.75 6.82 7.64
N SER A 669 -6.72 5.93 8.63
CA SER A 669 -5.68 5.92 9.69
C SER A 669 -5.05 4.54 9.86
N LEU A 670 -3.85 4.53 10.43
CA LEU A 670 -3.16 3.33 10.87
C LEU A 670 -2.49 3.60 12.22
N GLU A 671 -2.81 2.79 13.22
CA GLU A 671 -2.41 3.01 14.61
C GLU A 671 -2.05 1.70 15.31
N TYR A 672 -1.27 1.78 16.39
CA TYR A 672 -1.05 0.67 17.31
C TYR A 672 -1.90 0.86 18.57
N GLN A 673 -2.71 -0.12 18.91
CA GLN A 673 -3.58 -0.11 20.08
C GLN A 673 -3.22 -1.25 21.03
N TYR A 674 -3.38 -1.04 22.34
CA TYR A 674 -3.20 -2.11 23.32
C TYR A 674 -4.39 -3.07 23.26
N LYS A 675 -4.12 -4.38 23.24
CA LYS A 675 -5.15 -5.41 23.13
C LYS A 675 -6.11 -5.37 24.32
N ASP A 676 -5.58 -5.30 25.54
CA ASP A 676 -6.41 -5.24 26.76
C ASP A 676 -7.31 -4.00 26.80
N TYR A 677 -6.90 -2.93 26.11
CA TYR A 677 -7.69 -1.71 25.98
C TYR A 677 -8.86 -1.89 25.02
N ILE A 678 -8.61 -2.35 23.78
CA ILE A 678 -9.65 -2.46 22.75
C ILE A 678 -10.47 -3.77 22.82
N PHE A 679 -9.96 -4.79 23.50
CA PHE A 679 -10.64 -6.09 23.75
C PHE A 679 -11.13 -6.21 25.21
N SER A 680 -11.16 -5.11 25.96
CA SER A 680 -11.62 -5.09 27.35
C SER A 680 -12.99 -5.78 27.50
N LYS A 681 -13.09 -6.67 28.48
CA LYS A 681 -14.33 -7.37 28.84
C LYS A 681 -15.34 -6.48 29.56
N GLU A 682 -14.98 -5.23 29.87
CA GLU A 682 -15.91 -4.21 30.34
C GLU A 682 -16.98 -3.88 29.29
N PHE A 683 -16.67 -4.10 28.01
CA PHE A 683 -17.56 -3.84 26.89
C PHE A 683 -18.04 -5.14 26.23
N PRO A 684 -19.23 -5.15 25.61
CA PRO A 684 -19.84 -6.37 25.04
C PRO A 684 -19.05 -7.01 23.90
N TYR A 685 -18.13 -6.27 23.28
CA TYR A 685 -17.36 -6.70 22.13
C TYR A 685 -16.13 -5.81 21.87
N TRP A 686 -15.29 -6.18 20.91
CA TRP A 686 -14.06 -5.45 20.59
C TRP A 686 -14.36 -4.05 20.06
N LEU A 687 -13.71 -3.02 20.62
CA LEU A 687 -13.86 -1.62 20.23
C LEU A 687 -12.59 -1.11 19.55
N ILE A 688 -12.43 -1.42 18.26
CA ILE A 688 -11.19 -1.11 17.51
C ILE A 688 -10.96 0.39 17.29
N TYR A 689 -11.97 1.23 17.54
CA TYR A 689 -11.89 2.70 17.49
C TYR A 689 -11.92 3.36 18.88
N ARG A 690 -11.85 2.59 19.97
CA ARG A 690 -11.83 3.12 21.35
C ARG A 690 -10.68 4.11 21.50
N ASN A 691 -10.97 5.26 22.12
CA ASN A 691 -9.99 6.30 22.37
C ASN A 691 -10.35 7.08 23.65
N SER A 692 -9.50 8.04 24.01
CA SER A 692 -9.69 8.86 25.22
C SER A 692 -11.00 9.65 25.24
N PHE A 693 -11.50 10.08 24.08
CA PHE A 693 -12.81 10.72 23.98
C PHE A 693 -13.92 9.75 24.38
N PHE A 694 -13.93 8.54 23.84
CA PHE A 694 -14.90 7.50 24.21
C PHE A 694 -14.87 7.22 25.73
N ASP A 695 -13.68 7.06 26.32
CA ASP A 695 -13.54 6.80 27.75
C ASP A 695 -14.08 7.96 28.61
N ALA A 696 -13.83 9.21 28.20
CA ALA A 696 -14.35 10.38 28.90
C ALA A 696 -15.88 10.39 28.94
N ILE A 697 -16.55 9.93 27.88
CA ILE A 697 -18.01 9.82 27.84
C ILE A 697 -18.50 8.65 28.70
N VAL A 698 -17.86 7.47 28.61
CA VAL A 698 -18.19 6.32 29.46
C VAL A 698 -18.12 6.68 30.94
N ASN A 699 -17.10 7.44 31.36
CA ASN A 699 -16.93 7.83 32.77
C ASN A 699 -18.09 8.68 33.30
N LYS A 700 -18.73 9.46 32.43
CA LYS A 700 -19.91 10.29 32.75
C LYS A 700 -21.22 9.48 32.80
N MET A 701 -21.23 8.22 32.36
CA MET A 701 -22.44 7.43 32.20
C MET A 701 -22.48 6.16 33.08
N GLU A 702 -23.68 5.76 33.45
CA GLU A 702 -24.01 4.42 33.94
C GLU A 702 -24.51 3.56 32.77
N LEU A 703 -23.70 2.59 32.35
CA LEU A 703 -23.95 1.71 31.20
C LEU A 703 -24.63 0.37 31.60
N ASP A 704 -25.01 -0.42 30.59
CA ASP A 704 -25.61 -1.76 30.75
C ASP A 704 -26.95 -1.80 31.53
N ILE A 705 -27.72 -0.72 31.44
CA ILE A 705 -28.97 -0.49 32.17
C ILE A 705 -30.24 -0.95 31.44
N PHE A 706 -30.14 -1.35 30.17
CA PHE A 706 -31.30 -1.68 29.33
C PHE A 706 -31.22 -3.11 28.79
N GLU A 707 -32.37 -3.74 28.59
CA GLU A 707 -32.57 -4.87 27.69
C GLU A 707 -33.23 -4.38 26.41
N SER A 708 -32.80 -4.92 25.25
CA SER A 708 -33.39 -4.55 23.97
C SER A 708 -34.39 -5.58 23.47
N PHE A 709 -35.51 -5.11 22.95
CA PHE A 709 -36.46 -5.92 22.21
C PHE A 709 -36.76 -5.29 20.86
N ARG A 710 -36.92 -6.14 19.85
CA ARG A 710 -37.21 -5.71 18.48
C ARG A 710 -38.07 -6.76 17.79
N ASP A 711 -39.28 -6.40 17.42
CA ASP A 711 -40.18 -7.30 16.72
C ASP A 711 -40.05 -7.16 15.21
N ARG A 712 -39.68 -8.24 14.51
CA ARG A 712 -39.56 -8.26 13.04
C ARG A 712 -40.77 -8.87 12.35
N GLN A 713 -41.77 -9.31 13.11
CA GLN A 713 -42.94 -10.03 12.58
C GLN A 713 -43.94 -9.07 11.93
N ILE A 714 -44.04 -7.85 12.44
CA ILE A 714 -44.91 -6.81 11.88
C ILE A 714 -44.32 -6.35 10.53
N THR A 715 -45.14 -6.42 9.49
CA THR A 715 -44.81 -6.05 8.12
C THR A 715 -46.01 -5.34 7.50
N LYS A 716 -45.84 -4.74 6.31
CA LYS A 716 -46.92 -4.04 5.59
C LYS A 716 -48.20 -4.86 5.43
N LYS A 717 -48.11 -6.20 5.39
CA LYS A 717 -49.27 -7.09 5.25
C LYS A 717 -50.21 -7.06 6.47
N HIS A 718 -49.68 -6.69 7.64
CA HIS A 718 -50.41 -6.67 8.90
C HIS A 718 -50.96 -5.27 9.25
N THR A 719 -50.51 -4.22 8.57
CA THR A 719 -50.78 -2.83 8.93
C THR A 719 -51.84 -2.20 8.03
N LEU A 720 -52.68 -1.34 8.61
CA LEU A 720 -53.79 -0.62 7.99
C LEU A 720 -53.54 0.90 8.02
N SER A 721 -54.26 1.67 7.19
CA SER A 721 -54.23 3.15 7.22
C SER A 721 -54.99 3.75 8.41
N LYS A 722 -55.93 3.00 9.00
CA LYS A 722 -56.65 3.33 10.24
C LYS A 722 -56.88 2.05 11.04
N GLY A 723 -56.87 2.12 12.37
CA GLY A 723 -57.07 0.96 13.23
C GLY A 723 -57.01 1.30 14.72
N LYS A 724 -57.12 0.27 15.57
CA LYS A 724 -57.22 0.43 17.03
C LYS A 724 -55.90 0.84 17.69
N ILE A 725 -54.79 0.29 17.24
CA ILE A 725 -53.47 0.46 17.86
C ILE A 725 -52.52 1.03 16.81
N ARG A 726 -51.80 2.10 17.15
CA ARG A 726 -50.83 2.72 16.24
C ARG A 726 -49.51 1.95 16.25
N VAL A 727 -48.93 1.73 15.08
CA VAL A 727 -47.62 1.10 14.90
C VAL A 727 -46.58 2.17 14.60
N LEU A 728 -45.74 2.48 15.58
CA LEU A 728 -44.66 3.45 15.48
C LEU A 728 -43.46 2.85 14.74
N LYS A 729 -42.93 3.64 13.80
CA LYS A 729 -41.76 3.31 12.99
C LYS A 729 -40.66 4.35 13.18
N SER A 730 -39.48 4.09 12.63
CA SER A 730 -38.28 4.89 12.87
C SER A 730 -38.43 6.39 12.59
N ARG A 731 -39.23 6.78 11.59
CA ARG A 731 -39.47 8.21 11.27
C ARG A 731 -40.44 8.88 12.25
N ASN A 732 -41.28 8.12 12.95
CA ASN A 732 -42.19 8.66 13.95
C ASN A 732 -41.47 9.09 15.21
N ILE A 733 -40.37 8.43 15.58
CA ILE A 733 -39.65 8.77 16.80
C ILE A 733 -38.91 10.09 16.62
N ASP A 734 -39.07 11.04 17.55
CA ASP A 734 -38.24 12.23 17.68
C ASP A 734 -37.62 12.32 19.08
N ASN A 735 -36.83 13.36 19.36
CA ASN A 735 -36.24 13.57 20.68
C ASN A 735 -37.33 13.96 21.69
N ASN A 736 -37.61 13.09 22.65
CA ASN A 736 -38.69 13.22 23.63
C ASN A 736 -40.10 13.40 23.03
N ASP A 737 -40.30 13.07 21.75
CA ASP A 737 -41.56 13.33 21.06
C ASP A 737 -41.88 12.26 19.98
N ILE A 738 -43.13 12.24 19.51
CA ILE A 738 -43.61 11.37 18.44
C ILE A 738 -44.24 12.22 17.34
N LYS A 739 -43.75 12.06 16.12
CA LYS A 739 -44.24 12.72 14.92
C LYS A 739 -45.38 11.97 14.26
N ASP A 740 -46.45 12.70 14.00
CA ASP A 740 -47.52 12.32 13.07
C ASP A 740 -47.07 12.60 11.64
N ILE A 741 -47.16 11.58 10.79
CA ILE A 741 -46.66 11.65 9.42
C ILE A 741 -47.73 11.09 8.48
N GLU A 742 -48.32 11.99 7.70
CA GLU A 742 -49.30 11.67 6.66
C GLU A 742 -48.72 10.62 5.68
N ASP A 743 -49.56 9.66 5.27
CA ASP A 743 -49.22 8.53 4.41
C ASP A 743 -48.09 7.60 4.89
N TYR A 744 -47.58 7.80 6.10
CA TYR A 744 -46.60 6.93 6.74
C TYR A 744 -47.18 6.25 7.98
N ASP A 745 -48.02 6.93 8.75
CA ASP A 745 -48.64 6.34 9.93
C ASP A 745 -49.49 5.12 9.57
N CYS A 746 -49.34 4.07 10.38
CA CYS A 746 -50.10 2.84 10.19
C CYS A 746 -50.56 2.24 11.52
N PHE A 747 -51.56 1.39 11.42
CA PHE A 747 -52.31 0.88 12.56
C PHE A 747 -52.55 -0.62 12.43
N ILE A 748 -52.90 -1.26 13.53
CA ILE A 748 -53.27 -2.68 13.57
C ILE A 748 -54.46 -2.87 14.52
N ASN A 749 -55.29 -3.88 14.24
CA ASN A 749 -56.48 -4.18 15.03
C ASN A 749 -56.32 -5.39 15.95
N ASP A 750 -55.53 -6.39 15.52
CA ASP A 750 -55.25 -7.63 16.26
C ASP A 750 -53.74 -7.74 16.49
N ILE A 751 -53.33 -7.88 17.75
CA ILE A 751 -51.94 -7.85 18.17
C ILE A 751 -51.49 -9.07 18.97
N ASP A 752 -52.42 -9.94 19.41
CA ASP A 752 -52.12 -10.98 20.38
C ASP A 752 -51.16 -12.04 19.82
N SER A 753 -51.10 -12.18 18.50
CA SER A 753 -50.15 -13.03 17.80
C SER A 753 -48.71 -12.51 17.80
N PHE A 754 -48.48 -11.23 18.09
CA PHE A 754 -47.15 -10.61 18.04
C PHE A 754 -46.53 -10.51 19.44
N VAL A 755 -45.23 -10.78 19.53
CA VAL A 755 -44.52 -10.75 20.82
C VAL A 755 -44.44 -9.32 21.38
N VAL A 756 -44.45 -8.30 20.51
CA VAL A 756 -44.46 -6.89 20.93
C VAL A 756 -45.71 -6.48 21.73
N SER A 757 -46.82 -7.22 21.62
CA SER A 757 -48.06 -6.94 22.37
C SER A 757 -47.82 -6.85 23.87
N LYS A 758 -46.84 -7.60 24.40
CA LYS A 758 -46.46 -7.61 25.82
C LYS A 758 -46.01 -6.24 26.33
N PHE A 759 -45.55 -5.35 25.44
CA PHE A 759 -45.09 -3.99 25.79
C PHE A 759 -46.19 -2.94 25.70
N LEU A 760 -47.38 -3.28 25.16
CA LEU A 760 -48.48 -2.35 25.04
C LEU A 760 -48.84 -1.75 26.40
N ASN A 761 -48.93 -0.41 26.46
CA ASN A 761 -49.27 0.34 27.67
C ASN A 761 -48.31 0.14 28.87
N GLN A 762 -47.14 -0.47 28.66
CA GLN A 762 -46.10 -0.48 29.69
C GLN A 762 -45.47 0.91 29.82
N ASN A 763 -45.33 1.36 31.07
CA ASN A 763 -44.62 2.61 31.38
C ASN A 763 -43.11 2.40 31.33
N ASN A 764 -42.35 3.48 31.17
CA ASN A 764 -40.88 3.51 31.24
C ASN A 764 -40.17 2.64 30.16
N ILE A 765 -40.85 2.36 29.04
CA ILE A 765 -40.22 1.74 27.87
C ILE A 765 -39.70 2.83 26.94
N VAL A 766 -38.40 2.79 26.62
CA VAL A 766 -37.76 3.78 25.75
C VAL A 766 -37.76 3.27 24.30
N LEU A 767 -38.11 4.14 23.37
CA LEU A 767 -38.11 3.88 21.94
C LEU A 767 -36.88 4.51 21.30
N VAL A 768 -36.09 3.73 20.56
CA VAL A 768 -34.93 4.23 19.81
C VAL A 768 -34.95 3.70 18.38
N PRO A 769 -34.83 4.54 17.33
CA PRO A 769 -34.73 4.07 15.95
C PRO A 769 -33.51 3.18 15.73
N ASN A 770 -33.68 2.11 14.96
CA ASN A 770 -32.56 1.33 14.45
C ASN A 770 -31.87 2.03 13.27
N LEU A 771 -30.64 1.61 12.94
CA LEU A 771 -29.91 2.03 11.73
C LEU A 771 -29.57 3.53 11.65
N THR A 772 -29.36 4.18 12.80
CA THR A 772 -28.97 5.60 12.87
C THR A 772 -27.79 5.83 13.81
N TYR A 773 -26.98 6.84 13.48
CA TYR A 773 -25.97 7.41 14.37
C TYR A 773 -26.43 8.63 15.14
N TYR A 774 -27.65 9.08 14.87
CA TYR A 774 -28.33 10.18 15.54
C TYR A 774 -29.44 9.56 16.37
N PRO A 775 -29.10 8.89 17.49
CA PRO A 775 -30.11 8.25 18.30
C PRO A 775 -30.98 9.34 18.90
N ARG A 776 -32.27 9.22 18.66
CA ARG A 776 -33.32 10.00 19.30
C ARG A 776 -34.18 9.03 20.06
N ALA A 777 -34.66 9.46 21.21
CA ALA A 777 -35.38 8.59 22.10
C ALA A 777 -36.59 9.28 22.69
N THR A 778 -37.64 8.50 22.91
CA THR A 778 -38.85 8.93 23.61
C THR A 778 -39.46 7.75 24.36
N PHE A 779 -40.39 8.00 25.27
CA PHE A 779 -41.11 6.92 25.93
C PHE A 779 -42.21 6.36 25.03
N LEU A 780 -42.50 5.07 25.16
CA LEU A 780 -43.60 4.41 24.47
C LEU A 780 -44.94 5.05 24.86
N PRO A 781 -45.66 5.70 23.92
CA PRO A 781 -46.98 6.25 24.22
C PRO A 781 -48.02 5.16 24.47
N LYS A 782 -49.05 5.49 25.25
CA LYS A 782 -50.22 4.62 25.42
C LYS A 782 -50.89 4.30 24.08
N ASN A 783 -51.45 3.10 23.96
CA ASN A 783 -52.13 2.59 22.77
C ASN A 783 -51.26 2.55 21.50
N THR A 784 -49.94 2.35 21.67
CA THR A 784 -49.00 2.19 20.56
C THR A 784 -48.12 0.96 20.72
N ILE A 785 -47.61 0.45 19.59
CA ILE A 785 -46.58 -0.59 19.50
C ILE A 785 -45.54 -0.18 18.44
N THR A 786 -44.50 -0.98 18.23
CA THR A 786 -43.49 -0.70 17.20
C THR A 786 -43.34 -1.84 16.20
N ASP A 787 -42.88 -1.51 14.99
CA ASP A 787 -42.36 -2.50 14.05
C ASP A 787 -40.85 -2.71 14.23
N GLY A 788 -40.26 -3.53 13.35
CA GLY A 788 -38.84 -3.83 13.39
C GLY A 788 -37.91 -2.66 13.07
N SER A 789 -38.40 -1.46 12.78
CA SER A 789 -37.55 -0.29 12.56
C SER A 789 -37.20 0.46 13.86
N VAL A 790 -37.91 0.20 14.96
CA VAL A 790 -37.67 0.81 16.28
C VAL A 790 -37.30 -0.29 17.29
N ALA A 791 -36.33 -0.01 18.15
CA ALA A 791 -35.98 -0.85 19.28
C ALA A 791 -36.71 -0.36 20.53
N LEU A 792 -37.25 -1.30 21.30
CA LEU A 792 -37.82 -1.06 22.62
C LEU A 792 -36.72 -1.37 23.65
N LEU A 793 -36.34 -0.37 24.44
CA LEU A 793 -35.36 -0.52 25.51
C LEU A 793 -36.10 -0.54 26.84
N LYS A 794 -36.02 -1.68 27.53
CA LYS A 794 -36.61 -1.88 28.85
C LYS A 794 -35.52 -1.69 29.91
N PRO A 795 -35.65 -0.73 30.84
CA PRO A 795 -34.71 -0.59 31.95
C PRO A 795 -34.63 -1.88 32.77
N LYS A 796 -33.41 -2.27 33.14
CA LYS A 796 -33.13 -3.31 34.12
C LYS A 796 -33.34 -2.74 35.52
N ASN A 797 -33.84 -3.55 36.45
CA ASN A 797 -34.11 -3.13 37.83
C ASN A 797 -35.08 -1.92 37.89
N ASN A 798 -35.25 -1.29 39.06
CA ASN A 798 -36.07 -0.09 39.23
C ASN A 798 -35.30 1.20 38.81
N ILE A 799 -34.63 1.19 37.66
CA ILE A 799 -33.90 2.36 37.15
C ILE A 799 -34.89 3.41 36.63
N ASN A 800 -34.76 4.64 37.12
CA ASN A 800 -35.61 5.76 36.73
C ASN A 800 -34.99 6.51 35.53
N VAL A 801 -35.59 6.34 34.35
CA VAL A 801 -35.18 7.06 33.14
C VAL A 801 -35.97 8.36 33.06
N THR A 802 -35.30 9.48 32.77
CA THR A 802 -35.94 10.81 32.69
C THR A 802 -35.87 11.35 31.27
N HIS A 803 -36.72 12.33 30.93
CA HIS A 803 -36.66 13.02 29.65
C HIS A 803 -35.29 13.69 29.39
N LYS A 804 -34.62 14.19 30.43
CA LYS A 804 -33.27 14.75 30.34
C LYS A 804 -32.24 13.70 29.91
N HIS A 805 -32.38 12.45 30.37
CA HIS A 805 -31.53 11.36 29.91
C HIS A 805 -31.76 11.04 28.43
N LEU A 806 -33.01 11.04 27.98
CA LEU A 806 -33.34 10.80 26.56
C LEU A 806 -32.84 11.94 25.66
N GLU A 807 -32.90 13.19 26.15
CA GLU A 807 -32.41 14.36 25.43
C GLU A 807 -30.91 14.27 25.13
N TYR A 808 -30.12 13.75 26.08
CA TYR A 808 -28.68 13.56 25.90
C TYR A 808 -28.34 12.65 24.71
N TYR A 809 -29.15 11.64 24.42
CA TYR A 809 -28.90 10.74 23.27
C TYR A 809 -28.89 11.49 21.94
N SER A 810 -29.64 12.58 21.83
CA SER A 810 -29.68 13.40 20.62
C SER A 810 -28.51 14.39 20.47
N SER A 811 -27.62 14.47 21.46
CA SER A 811 -26.47 15.39 21.44
C SER A 811 -25.39 14.98 20.42
N GLU A 812 -24.60 15.96 19.96
CA GLU A 812 -23.44 15.70 19.10
C GLU A 812 -22.38 14.84 19.81
N GLU A 813 -22.19 15.06 21.13
CA GLU A 813 -21.25 14.29 21.96
C GLU A 813 -21.64 12.80 21.99
N PHE A 814 -22.92 12.49 22.28
CA PHE A 814 -23.40 11.11 22.29
C PHE A 814 -23.36 10.49 20.89
N THR A 815 -23.64 11.25 19.83
CA THR A 815 -23.55 10.81 18.44
C THR A 815 -22.13 10.32 18.11
N GLU A 816 -21.09 11.08 18.45
CA GLU A 816 -19.71 10.68 18.17
C GLU A 816 -19.26 9.51 19.07
N TYR A 817 -19.66 9.50 20.34
CA TYR A 817 -19.45 8.37 21.24
C TYR A 817 -20.07 7.08 20.67
N TYR A 818 -21.32 7.17 20.22
CA TYR A 818 -22.07 6.02 19.70
C TYR A 818 -21.48 5.51 18.38
N LYS A 819 -20.93 6.39 17.54
CA LYS A 819 -20.14 5.96 16.37
C LYS A 819 -18.97 5.08 16.78
N ILE A 820 -18.20 5.46 17.79
CA ILE A 820 -17.09 4.65 18.30
C ILE A 820 -17.61 3.35 18.92
N ALA A 821 -18.65 3.42 19.75
CA ALA A 821 -19.31 2.26 20.38
C ALA A 821 -19.79 1.22 19.37
N ARG A 822 -20.18 1.66 18.17
CA ARG A 822 -20.60 0.79 17.05
C ARG A 822 -19.48 0.48 16.06
N ASN A 823 -18.22 0.73 16.43
CA ASN A 823 -17.04 0.58 15.57
C ASN A 823 -17.18 1.30 14.21
N ARG A 824 -17.85 2.44 14.16
CA ARG A 824 -18.16 3.19 12.93
C ARG A 824 -18.86 2.32 11.86
N GLY A 825 -19.58 1.27 12.26
CA GLY A 825 -20.31 0.41 11.33
C GLY A 825 -21.60 1.01 10.78
N THR A 826 -21.85 0.92 9.48
CA THR A 826 -23.02 1.52 8.79
C THR A 826 -24.17 0.53 8.54
N ARG A 827 -23.89 -0.78 8.56
CA ARG A 827 -24.88 -1.85 8.29
C ARG A 827 -25.23 -2.63 9.55
N SER A 828 -24.35 -2.57 10.55
CA SER A 828 -24.48 -3.28 11.81
C SER A 828 -25.02 -2.37 12.93
N LEU A 829 -26.00 -1.51 12.64
CA LEU A 829 -26.55 -0.48 13.54
C LEU A 829 -27.89 -0.84 14.18
N ASN A 830 -28.35 -2.08 13.99
CA ASN A 830 -29.50 -2.55 14.76
C ASN A 830 -29.10 -2.64 16.23
N ILE A 831 -30.01 -2.20 17.11
CA ILE A 831 -29.85 -2.32 18.55
C ILE A 831 -30.24 -3.74 18.94
N ASP A 832 -29.30 -4.41 19.59
CA ASP A 832 -29.40 -5.78 20.10
C ASP A 832 -28.86 -5.83 21.53
N ASN A 833 -28.91 -6.99 22.18
CA ASN A 833 -28.53 -7.10 23.59
C ASN A 833 -27.05 -6.84 23.87
N ASN A 834 -26.17 -6.86 22.87
CA ASN A 834 -24.81 -6.40 23.02
C ASN A 834 -24.75 -4.88 22.93
N SER A 835 -25.27 -4.33 21.84
CA SER A 835 -25.11 -2.91 21.53
C SER A 835 -26.01 -1.97 22.33
N VAL A 836 -27.09 -2.49 22.94
CA VAL A 836 -27.91 -1.72 23.87
C VAL A 836 -27.13 -1.32 25.12
N LYS A 837 -26.07 -2.06 25.48
CA LYS A 837 -25.24 -1.75 26.65
C LYS A 837 -24.56 -0.39 26.59
N PHE A 838 -24.43 0.19 25.40
CA PHE A 838 -23.86 1.53 25.19
C PHE A 838 -24.89 2.65 25.39
N PHE A 839 -26.17 2.34 25.58
CA PHE A 839 -27.16 3.31 26.06
C PHE A 839 -27.12 3.30 27.58
N GLY A 840 -26.74 4.43 28.17
CA GLY A 840 -26.62 4.63 29.62
C GLY A 840 -27.30 5.91 30.09
N LEU A 841 -27.36 6.14 31.40
CA LEU A 841 -27.80 7.43 31.97
C LEU A 841 -26.57 8.26 32.33
N LEU A 842 -26.67 9.58 32.23
CA LEU A 842 -25.66 10.47 32.81
C LEU A 842 -25.69 10.31 34.33
N LYS A 843 -24.52 10.18 34.96
CA LYS A 843 -24.40 10.18 36.42
C LYS A 843 -24.81 11.56 36.94
N GLU A 844 -25.75 11.62 37.87
CA GLU A 844 -26.10 12.88 38.52
C GLU A 844 -24.89 13.36 39.35
N ASN A 845 -24.33 14.52 38.97
CA ASN A 845 -23.16 15.23 39.52
C ASN A 845 -21.77 14.80 39.04
N ILE A 846 -21.31 15.42 37.96
CA ILE A 846 -19.93 15.95 37.87
C ILE A 846 -20.05 17.36 37.26
N SER A 847 -20.34 18.34 38.10
CA SER A 847 -20.14 19.77 37.81
C SER A 847 -18.67 20.14 37.97
#